data_AF-A0A849DCK2-F1
#
_entry.id   AF-A0A849DCK2-F1
#
_cell.length_a   1.000
_cell.length_b   1.000
_cell.length_c   1.000
_cell.angle_alpha   90.00
_cell.angle_beta   90.00
_cell.angle_gamma   90.00
#
_symmetry.space_group_name_H-M   'P 1'
#
loop_
_entity.id
_entity.type
_entity.pdbx_description
1 polymer ?
#
loop_
_entity_poly.entity_id
_entity_poly.type
_entity_poly.pdbx_seq_one_letter_code
_entity_poly.pdbx_strand_id
1 'polypeptide(L)'
;MRRILGLLFVFLTFSVGEAENTCMTCHEGVADIRDRDSGMMQAILQKADEAGVKGNDCVVCHGGNPEGKEKEDAHRGTLKYFEAHEGPKAFYPYPASPWINEHTCGMCHPNQVAAQENNLMATEQGKIHGALWGFGAKEGYKHTYTNFGGKSPDPHKRLGTESYKKYMEELSVLEPQGFPMETKELPAAPTAEEIEKDPTLSVYTYLRQECLRCHTGGKGRERRGDYRGIGCASCHVPYSNAGLYEGKDKSISKKEDGHMLVHAIQSSREVKVNVHDINYSGIPVETCTTCHNRGKRIGVSYQGLMETEYKATFDAQGNGQPKLHTKRYLHLTEDIHYSKGMLCQDCHTSNDMHGDGFFRGANLGAVEIECQDCHGTTTKFPWELPLGYSDEFSTQPKKGKARGTTKTLAKYLHQGAIPTDKGDGFLLSARGNPLTKAVRKGDKVVMHLSSGKDIMLSPLKTLKKENKISQEGLVAMDQIEAHTEKLECYTCHATWAPQCYGCHVKVDYSGGKQNPDYLAASKHHVNGKTGEVDTLKDFLVDGEVTETRSYLRWEDPALSQNGEGRVSPTIPGCQVSLTVIGKEGNTLLQNHIFKIPNAEGAGEEGINAITMSPVQPHTVSKASRTCESCHSSLKAMGRGINGGKYFADQTKTTIVDLMRADKTLLPKQVDEQIPAIPNLKHEFSVMIDENGTQVQTVGNHWKLSQALDNETRAKLDRSGACLSCHQEIPNEDLAVSLMVHTAKFAGVTIDNSMHKSIVNKSILLGAWVQVLGGLFLGGVVVYLYMRRRKQMRCKKD
;
A
#
# COMPACT_ATOMS: atom_id res chain seq x y z
N MET A 1 -62.57 -50.04 -55.03
CA MET A 1 -61.41 -50.56 -55.77
C MET A 1 -60.35 -49.45 -55.78
N ARG A 2 -59.23 -49.65 -55.06
CA ARG A 2 -57.91 -48.97 -55.17
C ARG A 2 -57.86 -47.47 -55.57
N ARG A 3 -57.38 -46.60 -54.68
CA ARG A 3 -55.96 -46.14 -54.62
C ARG A 3 -55.75 -45.12 -53.50
N ILE A 4 -54.72 -45.41 -52.72
CA ILE A 4 -54.08 -44.60 -51.66
C ILE A 4 -53.26 -43.50 -52.33
N LEU A 5 -53.29 -42.27 -51.81
CA LEU A 5 -52.16 -41.35 -51.89
C LEU A 5 -52.19 -40.42 -50.66
N GLY A 6 -51.27 -40.67 -49.72
CA GLY A 6 -50.97 -39.75 -48.62
C GLY A 6 -49.99 -38.67 -49.09
N LEU A 7 -50.27 -37.43 -48.73
CA LEU A 7 -49.37 -36.29 -48.89
C LEU A 7 -48.64 -36.07 -47.57
N LEU A 8 -47.37 -36.50 -47.52
CA LEU A 8 -46.42 -36.19 -46.45
C LEU A 8 -45.76 -34.84 -46.78
N PHE A 9 -46.07 -33.81 -46.00
CA PHE A 9 -45.31 -32.56 -46.00
C PHE A 9 -44.04 -32.76 -45.17
N VAL A 10 -42.88 -32.83 -45.83
CA VAL A 10 -41.58 -32.81 -45.18
C VAL A 10 -41.20 -31.34 -44.93
N PHE A 11 -41.26 -30.90 -43.68
CA PHE A 11 -40.57 -29.68 -43.25
C PHE A 11 -39.06 -29.98 -43.20
N LEU A 12 -38.33 -29.55 -44.23
CA LEU A 12 -36.87 -29.40 -44.15
C LEU A 12 -36.59 -28.14 -43.33
N THR A 13 -36.40 -28.30 -42.02
CA THR A 13 -35.65 -27.33 -41.22
C THR A 13 -34.18 -27.45 -41.63
N PHE A 14 -33.70 -26.52 -42.45
CA PHE A 14 -32.26 -26.27 -42.58
C PHE A 14 -31.76 -25.74 -41.23
N SER A 15 -31.24 -26.64 -40.40
CA SER A 15 -30.33 -26.27 -39.32
C SER A 15 -29.08 -25.68 -39.98
N VAL A 16 -29.01 -24.36 -40.03
CA VAL A 16 -27.76 -23.63 -40.28
C VAL A 16 -26.82 -24.07 -39.15
N GLY A 17 -25.83 -24.89 -39.47
CA GLY A 17 -24.81 -25.29 -38.50
C GLY A 17 -24.15 -24.04 -37.95
N GLU A 18 -24.24 -23.84 -36.64
CA GLU A 18 -23.35 -22.92 -35.95
C GLU A 18 -21.91 -23.38 -36.26
N ALA A 19 -21.09 -22.47 -36.78
CA ALA A 19 -19.68 -22.76 -36.97
C ALA A 19 -19.07 -23.08 -35.60
N GLU A 20 -18.74 -24.35 -35.36
CA GLU A 20 -18.17 -24.80 -34.10
C GLU A 20 -16.72 -24.32 -33.95
N ASN A 21 -16.38 -23.82 -32.76
CA ASN A 21 -15.00 -23.48 -32.41
C ASN A 21 -14.17 -24.77 -32.35
N THR A 22 -13.37 -25.02 -33.39
CA THR A 22 -12.57 -26.24 -33.56
C THR A 22 -11.56 -26.48 -32.44
N CYS A 23 -11.09 -25.42 -31.77
CA CYS A 23 -10.17 -25.53 -30.63
C CYS A 23 -10.78 -26.32 -29.46
N MET A 24 -12.12 -26.31 -29.34
CA MET A 24 -12.86 -27.04 -28.29
C MET A 24 -12.76 -28.55 -28.42
N THR A 25 -12.33 -29.08 -29.58
CA THR A 25 -12.07 -30.51 -29.77
C THR A 25 -10.96 -30.99 -28.82
N CYS A 26 -9.92 -30.18 -28.64
CA CYS A 26 -8.79 -30.49 -27.77
C CYS A 26 -8.99 -29.90 -26.36
N HIS A 27 -9.64 -28.74 -26.28
CA HIS A 27 -9.88 -27.97 -25.04
C HIS A 27 -11.32 -28.15 -24.50
N GLU A 28 -11.88 -29.35 -24.65
CA GLU A 28 -13.25 -29.63 -24.25
C GLU A 28 -13.44 -29.34 -22.75
N GLY A 29 -14.39 -28.45 -22.45
CA GLY A 29 -14.68 -28.02 -21.08
C GLY A 29 -13.88 -26.80 -20.59
N VAL A 30 -13.04 -26.18 -21.43
CA VAL A 30 -12.50 -24.86 -21.10
C VAL A 30 -13.64 -23.88 -20.85
N ALA A 31 -13.50 -23.07 -19.80
CA ALA A 31 -14.49 -22.06 -19.48
C ALA A 31 -14.44 -20.95 -20.54
N ASP A 32 -15.61 -20.40 -20.88
CA ASP A 32 -15.68 -19.16 -21.66
C ASP A 32 -14.92 -18.08 -20.88
N ILE A 33 -14.02 -17.36 -21.57
CA ILE A 33 -13.19 -16.32 -20.95
C ILE A 33 -14.02 -15.18 -20.35
N ARG A 34 -15.21 -14.95 -20.93
CA ARG A 34 -16.24 -14.01 -20.50
C ARG A 34 -17.62 -14.58 -20.80
N ASP A 35 -18.62 -14.09 -20.09
CA ASP A 35 -20.03 -14.37 -20.39
C ASP A 35 -20.32 -14.09 -21.88
N ARG A 36 -20.92 -15.04 -22.58
CA ARG A 36 -21.20 -14.96 -24.03
C ARG A 36 -22.08 -13.77 -24.39
N ASP A 37 -22.97 -13.34 -23.50
CA ASP A 37 -23.85 -12.20 -23.73
C ASP A 37 -23.19 -10.85 -23.36
N SER A 38 -21.98 -10.88 -22.80
CA SER A 38 -21.29 -9.65 -22.43
C SER A 38 -20.81 -8.86 -23.65
N GLY A 39 -20.83 -7.53 -23.56
CA GLY A 39 -20.37 -6.65 -24.64
C GLY A 39 -18.92 -6.91 -25.07
N MET A 40 -18.04 -7.29 -24.13
CA MET A 40 -16.67 -7.70 -24.44
C MET A 40 -16.64 -8.97 -25.30
N MET A 41 -17.40 -10.00 -24.93
CA MET A 41 -17.41 -11.26 -25.68
C MET A 41 -18.05 -11.09 -27.06
N GLN A 42 -19.10 -10.27 -27.17
CA GLN A 42 -19.71 -9.92 -28.45
C GLN A 42 -18.71 -9.20 -29.38
N ALA A 43 -17.90 -8.29 -28.85
CA ALA A 43 -16.84 -7.64 -29.63
C ALA A 43 -15.75 -8.63 -30.09
N ILE A 44 -15.38 -9.59 -29.24
CA ILE A 44 -14.44 -10.67 -29.59
C ILE A 44 -15.03 -11.55 -30.71
N LEU A 45 -16.27 -11.99 -30.57
CA LEU A 45 -16.96 -12.81 -31.58
C LEU A 45 -17.13 -12.07 -32.92
N GLN A 46 -17.39 -10.76 -32.88
CA GLN A 46 -17.39 -9.94 -34.07
C GLN A 46 -16.02 -9.92 -34.75
N LYS A 47 -14.93 -9.77 -33.99
CA LYS A 47 -13.57 -9.83 -34.55
C LYS A 47 -13.23 -11.21 -35.13
N ALA A 48 -13.73 -12.29 -34.53
CA ALA A 48 -13.61 -13.64 -35.10
C ALA A 48 -14.34 -13.77 -36.45
N ASP A 49 -15.54 -13.20 -36.57
CA ASP A 49 -16.31 -13.19 -37.83
C ASP A 49 -15.60 -12.38 -38.93
N GLU A 50 -15.09 -11.20 -38.60
CA GLU A 50 -14.25 -10.38 -39.50
C GLU A 50 -13.01 -11.14 -39.99
N ALA A 51 -12.43 -11.99 -39.14
CA ALA A 51 -11.28 -12.84 -39.45
C ALA A 51 -11.61 -14.13 -40.22
N GLY A 52 -12.89 -14.37 -40.53
CA GLY A 52 -13.36 -15.54 -41.28
C GLY A 52 -13.48 -16.83 -40.47
N VAL A 53 -13.47 -16.74 -39.13
CA VAL A 53 -13.49 -17.86 -38.19
C VAL A 53 -14.64 -17.71 -37.20
N LYS A 54 -15.85 -17.53 -37.75
CA LYS A 54 -17.06 -17.26 -36.99
C LYS A 54 -17.23 -18.22 -35.81
N GLY A 55 -17.46 -17.67 -34.62
CA GLY A 55 -17.66 -18.45 -33.39
C GLY A 55 -16.37 -18.87 -32.66
N ASN A 56 -15.18 -18.73 -33.27
CA ASN A 56 -13.91 -19.03 -32.63
C ASN A 56 -13.30 -17.78 -31.96
N ASP A 57 -13.57 -17.63 -30.67
CA ASP A 57 -13.07 -16.55 -29.81
C ASP A 57 -11.61 -16.73 -29.39
N CYS A 58 -11.09 -17.97 -29.35
CA CYS A 58 -9.75 -18.27 -28.87
C CYS A 58 -8.67 -17.61 -29.72
N VAL A 59 -8.80 -17.71 -31.05
CA VAL A 59 -7.81 -17.21 -32.02
C VAL A 59 -7.74 -15.67 -32.07
N VAL A 60 -8.74 -14.97 -31.54
CA VAL A 60 -8.74 -13.49 -31.45
C VAL A 60 -7.73 -12.99 -30.41
N CYS A 61 -7.46 -13.78 -29.37
CA CYS A 61 -6.45 -13.44 -28.38
C CYS A 61 -5.16 -14.25 -28.57
N HIS A 62 -5.29 -15.54 -28.86
CA HIS A 62 -4.16 -16.46 -28.92
C HIS A 62 -3.55 -16.59 -30.31
N GLY A 63 -4.21 -16.19 -31.40
CA GLY A 63 -3.77 -16.53 -32.76
C GLY A 63 -3.80 -18.04 -32.99
N GLY A 64 -2.84 -18.55 -33.77
CA GLY A 64 -2.77 -19.97 -34.13
C GLY A 64 -3.56 -20.34 -35.40
N ASN A 65 -3.60 -21.64 -35.69
CA ASN A 65 -4.29 -22.22 -36.83
C ASN A 65 -5.49 -23.06 -36.35
N PRO A 66 -6.74 -22.57 -36.46
CA PRO A 66 -7.92 -23.31 -36.02
C PRO A 66 -8.22 -24.55 -36.88
N GLU A 67 -7.62 -24.70 -38.06
CA GLU A 67 -7.76 -25.90 -38.90
C GLU A 67 -6.75 -27.00 -38.53
N GLY A 68 -5.74 -26.67 -37.71
CA GLY A 68 -4.71 -27.59 -37.27
C GLY A 68 -5.28 -28.69 -36.37
N LYS A 69 -4.92 -29.95 -36.65
CA LYS A 69 -5.38 -31.13 -35.88
C LYS A 69 -4.36 -31.61 -34.86
N GLU A 70 -3.10 -31.28 -35.07
CA GLU A 70 -1.99 -31.59 -34.16
C GLU A 70 -1.63 -30.36 -33.34
N LYS A 71 -1.13 -30.56 -32.12
CA LYS A 71 -0.82 -29.49 -31.17
C LYS A 71 0.12 -28.44 -31.77
N GLU A 72 1.17 -28.88 -32.45
CA GLU A 72 2.22 -28.02 -33.01
C GLU A 72 1.71 -27.21 -34.21
N ASP A 73 0.76 -27.74 -34.97
CA ASP A 73 0.17 -27.02 -36.10
C ASP A 73 -0.90 -26.03 -35.63
N ALA A 74 -1.76 -26.45 -34.69
CA ALA A 74 -2.79 -25.60 -34.13
C ALA A 74 -2.22 -24.38 -33.36
N HIS A 75 -1.10 -24.56 -32.67
CA HIS A 75 -0.45 -23.53 -31.85
C HIS A 75 0.72 -22.84 -32.56
N ARG A 76 0.58 -22.55 -33.86
CA ARG A 76 1.59 -21.88 -34.67
C ARG A 76 0.99 -20.79 -35.53
N GLY A 77 1.74 -19.70 -35.68
CA GLY A 77 1.38 -18.59 -36.56
C GLY A 77 0.10 -17.88 -36.13
N THR A 78 -0.55 -17.21 -37.07
CA THR A 78 -1.84 -16.54 -36.87
C THR A 78 -2.66 -16.64 -38.15
N LEU A 79 -3.92 -16.24 -38.10
CA LEU A 79 -4.75 -16.13 -39.30
C LEU A 79 -4.22 -15.04 -40.22
N LYS A 80 -4.27 -15.30 -41.53
CA LYS A 80 -3.85 -14.34 -42.57
C LYS A 80 -4.53 -12.97 -42.42
N TYR A 81 -5.76 -12.92 -41.92
CA TYR A 81 -6.45 -11.67 -41.61
C TYR A 81 -5.67 -10.82 -40.59
N PHE A 82 -5.23 -11.42 -39.48
CA PHE A 82 -4.52 -10.72 -38.41
C PHE A 82 -3.09 -10.34 -38.75
N GLU A 83 -2.49 -10.88 -39.82
CA GLU A 83 -1.21 -10.38 -40.32
C GLU A 83 -1.31 -8.90 -40.72
N ALA A 84 -2.41 -8.52 -41.39
CA ALA A 84 -2.64 -7.18 -41.92
C ALA A 84 -3.58 -6.30 -41.07
N HIS A 85 -4.32 -6.86 -40.11
CA HIS A 85 -5.32 -6.15 -39.29
C HIS A 85 -4.99 -6.20 -37.80
N GLU A 86 -5.74 -5.45 -36.98
CA GLU A 86 -5.64 -5.53 -35.52
C GLU A 86 -5.94 -6.96 -35.04
N GLY A 87 -5.09 -7.49 -34.16
CA GLY A 87 -5.16 -8.85 -33.66
C GLY A 87 -3.78 -9.51 -33.54
N PRO A 88 -3.73 -10.76 -33.07
CA PRO A 88 -2.50 -11.46 -32.75
C PRO A 88 -1.65 -11.70 -34.00
N LYS A 89 -0.36 -11.40 -33.93
CA LYS A 89 0.61 -11.52 -35.04
C LYS A 89 1.31 -12.88 -35.09
N ALA A 90 1.13 -13.69 -34.06
CA ALA A 90 1.61 -15.05 -33.95
C ALA A 90 0.74 -15.80 -32.94
N PHE A 91 1.10 -17.04 -32.63
CA PHE A 91 0.47 -17.77 -31.56
C PHE A 91 0.98 -17.26 -30.21
N TYR A 92 0.10 -16.74 -29.38
CA TYR A 92 0.40 -16.15 -28.08
C TYR A 92 -0.09 -17.05 -26.94
N PRO A 93 0.78 -17.85 -26.30
CA PRO A 93 0.39 -18.64 -25.12
C PRO A 93 0.02 -17.76 -23.90
N TYR A 94 0.56 -16.53 -23.84
CA TYR A 94 0.29 -15.56 -22.77
C TYR A 94 -0.24 -14.26 -23.38
N PRO A 95 -1.49 -14.24 -23.88
CA PRO A 95 -2.03 -13.12 -24.65
C PRO A 95 -2.18 -11.83 -23.82
N ALA A 96 -2.16 -11.91 -22.49
CA ALA A 96 -2.25 -10.76 -21.59
C ALA A 96 -0.90 -10.08 -21.28
N SER A 97 0.19 -10.63 -21.82
CA SER A 97 1.55 -10.15 -21.58
C SER A 97 1.76 -8.74 -22.12
N PRO A 98 2.38 -7.81 -21.37
CA PRO A 98 2.49 -6.41 -21.78
C PRO A 98 3.31 -6.23 -23.05
N TRP A 99 4.18 -7.19 -23.36
CA TRP A 99 5.04 -7.19 -24.54
C TRP A 99 4.31 -7.41 -25.87
N ILE A 100 3.07 -7.90 -25.83
CA ILE A 100 2.25 -8.17 -27.03
C ILE A 100 0.80 -7.70 -26.88
N ASN A 101 0.42 -7.14 -25.74
CA ASN A 101 -1.00 -6.91 -25.45
C ASN A 101 -1.63 -5.77 -26.25
N GLU A 102 -0.83 -4.95 -26.94
CA GLU A 102 -1.34 -4.04 -27.97
C GLU A 102 -2.14 -4.78 -29.07
N HIS A 103 -1.79 -6.04 -29.34
CA HIS A 103 -2.42 -6.89 -30.34
C HIS A 103 -3.57 -7.74 -29.78
N THR A 104 -3.83 -7.67 -28.46
CA THR A 104 -4.88 -8.47 -27.80
C THR A 104 -5.83 -7.54 -27.03
N CYS A 105 -5.52 -7.21 -25.77
CA CYS A 105 -6.29 -6.32 -24.92
C CYS A 105 -6.39 -4.91 -25.52
N GLY A 106 -5.34 -4.46 -26.20
CA GLY A 106 -5.21 -3.12 -26.80
C GLY A 106 -6.21 -2.84 -27.92
N MET A 107 -6.76 -3.88 -28.56
CA MET A 107 -7.84 -3.72 -29.54
C MET A 107 -9.08 -3.04 -28.93
N CYS A 108 -9.35 -3.28 -27.64
CA CYS A 108 -10.50 -2.72 -26.92
C CYS A 108 -10.11 -1.69 -25.85
N HIS A 109 -8.92 -1.83 -25.26
CA HIS A 109 -8.42 -1.03 -24.14
C HIS A 109 -7.09 -0.32 -24.46
N PRO A 110 -7.00 0.46 -25.56
CA PRO A 110 -5.74 1.05 -26.01
C PRO A 110 -5.16 2.04 -24.99
N ASN A 111 -6.01 2.74 -24.23
CA ASN A 111 -5.57 3.71 -23.22
C ASN A 111 -4.91 3.03 -22.01
N GLN A 112 -5.51 1.95 -21.51
CA GLN A 112 -4.96 1.20 -20.37
C GLN A 112 -3.67 0.48 -20.77
N VAL A 113 -3.63 -0.10 -21.97
CA VAL A 113 -2.41 -0.72 -22.51
C VAL A 113 -1.30 0.33 -22.66
N ALA A 114 -1.59 1.51 -23.20
CA ALA A 114 -0.59 2.57 -23.31
C ALA A 114 -0.10 3.09 -21.94
N ALA A 115 -1.00 3.19 -20.95
CA ALA A 115 -0.67 3.72 -19.63
C ALA A 115 0.06 2.72 -18.72
N GLN A 116 -0.06 1.41 -18.98
CA GLN A 116 0.45 0.36 -18.10
C GLN A 116 1.96 0.47 -17.86
N GLU A 117 2.73 0.88 -18.87
CA GLU A 117 4.19 0.95 -18.79
C GLU A 117 4.69 2.05 -17.85
N ASN A 118 3.81 2.99 -17.46
CA ASN A 118 4.16 4.09 -16.58
C ASN A 118 3.71 3.89 -15.13
N ASN A 119 2.93 2.85 -14.82
CA ASN A 119 2.44 2.61 -13.47
C ASN A 119 3.52 1.97 -12.57
N LEU A 120 3.33 2.06 -11.25
CA LEU A 120 4.30 1.57 -10.26
C LEU A 120 4.46 0.04 -10.24
N MET A 121 3.46 -0.72 -10.67
CA MET A 121 3.54 -2.18 -10.74
C MET A 121 4.29 -2.67 -11.98
N ALA A 122 4.36 -1.86 -13.04
CA ALA A 122 5.24 -2.11 -14.18
C ALA A 122 6.65 -1.60 -13.94
N THR A 123 6.80 -0.41 -13.34
CA THR A 123 8.10 0.29 -13.24
C THR A 123 8.89 -0.02 -11.99
N GLU A 124 8.23 -0.37 -10.87
CA GLU A 124 8.83 -0.60 -9.56
C GLU A 124 9.67 0.58 -9.02
N GLN A 125 9.45 1.79 -9.56
CA GLN A 125 10.31 2.96 -9.37
C GLN A 125 10.56 3.32 -7.91
N GLY A 126 9.50 3.37 -7.09
CA GLY A 126 9.63 3.68 -5.66
C GLY A 126 10.40 2.61 -4.88
N LYS A 127 10.28 1.34 -5.27
CA LYS A 127 11.03 0.23 -4.64
C LYS A 127 12.51 0.31 -5.00
N ILE A 128 12.81 0.57 -6.27
CA ILE A 128 14.18 0.77 -6.78
C ILE A 128 14.85 1.92 -6.04
N HIS A 129 14.19 3.07 -5.99
CA HIS A 129 14.67 4.26 -5.25
C HIS A 129 14.94 3.95 -3.78
N GLY A 130 14.00 3.27 -3.10
CA GLY A 130 14.16 2.89 -1.70
C GLY A 130 15.39 2.03 -1.42
N ALA A 131 15.71 1.09 -2.31
CA ALA A 131 16.91 0.27 -2.20
C ALA A 131 18.18 1.08 -2.49
N LEU A 132 18.20 1.89 -3.56
CA LEU A 132 19.35 2.73 -3.90
C LEU A 132 19.64 3.78 -2.80
N TRP A 133 18.61 4.23 -2.11
CA TRP A 133 18.74 5.04 -0.90
C TRP A 133 19.46 4.29 0.22
N GLY A 134 18.97 3.10 0.59
CA GLY A 134 19.57 2.27 1.64
C GLY A 134 21.02 1.88 1.38
N PHE A 135 21.45 1.89 0.11
CA PHE A 135 22.82 1.61 -0.34
C PHE A 135 23.62 2.90 -0.61
N GLY A 136 23.34 3.96 0.16
CA GLY A 136 24.11 5.21 0.15
C GLY A 136 23.56 6.31 -0.76
N ALA A 137 22.26 6.31 -1.04
CA ALA A 137 21.57 7.35 -1.83
C ALA A 137 22.26 7.66 -3.15
N LYS A 138 22.51 6.62 -3.95
CA LYS A 138 23.20 6.70 -5.25
C LYS A 138 22.60 7.73 -6.22
N GLU A 139 21.33 8.06 -6.05
CA GLU A 139 20.61 9.04 -6.89
C GLU A 139 20.17 10.30 -6.11
N GLY A 140 20.54 10.41 -4.84
CA GLY A 140 19.91 11.34 -3.91
C GLY A 140 18.39 11.14 -3.89
N TYR A 141 17.63 12.22 -4.01
CA TYR A 141 16.16 12.20 -4.09
C TYR A 141 15.62 11.96 -5.50
N LYS A 142 16.47 11.70 -6.50
CA LYS A 142 16.04 11.56 -7.89
C LYS A 142 15.60 10.13 -8.15
N HIS A 143 14.33 9.93 -8.46
CA HIS A 143 13.78 8.64 -8.87
C HIS A 143 14.15 8.33 -10.34
N THR A 144 15.42 8.20 -10.69
CA THR A 144 15.81 8.10 -12.12
C THR A 144 15.50 6.75 -12.73
N TYR A 145 15.68 5.66 -11.97
CA TYR A 145 15.59 4.31 -12.51
C TYR A 145 14.20 3.67 -12.41
N THR A 146 13.84 2.93 -13.45
CA THR A 146 12.70 2.00 -13.51
C THR A 146 13.18 0.66 -14.06
N ASN A 147 12.30 -0.34 -14.09
CA ASN A 147 12.60 -1.65 -14.67
C ASN A 147 13.17 -1.58 -16.09
N PHE A 148 12.56 -0.77 -16.98
CA PHE A 148 12.90 -0.74 -18.41
C PHE A 148 13.16 0.66 -18.98
N GLY A 149 13.12 1.71 -18.15
CA GLY A 149 13.26 3.10 -18.59
C GLY A 149 12.07 3.59 -19.41
N GLY A 150 12.13 4.84 -19.88
CA GLY A 150 11.16 5.37 -20.83
C GLY A 150 10.91 6.87 -20.69
N LYS A 151 9.90 7.36 -21.41
CA LYS A 151 9.50 8.77 -21.44
C LYS A 151 8.00 8.92 -21.24
N SER A 152 7.61 9.85 -20.37
CA SER A 152 6.22 10.27 -20.22
C SER A 152 5.79 11.07 -21.47
N PRO A 153 4.52 10.96 -21.91
CA PRO A 153 3.97 11.68 -23.04
C PRO A 153 3.65 13.15 -22.70
N ASP A 154 3.03 13.88 -23.63
CA ASP A 154 2.55 15.26 -23.46
C ASP A 154 1.50 15.36 -22.32
N PRO A 155 1.67 16.25 -21.30
CA PRO A 155 0.72 16.45 -20.20
C PRO A 155 -0.75 16.57 -20.60
N HIS A 156 -1.05 17.15 -21.77
CA HIS A 156 -2.43 17.29 -22.26
C HIS A 156 -3.09 15.95 -22.66
N LYS A 157 -2.28 14.90 -22.83
CA LYS A 157 -2.72 13.53 -23.16
C LYS A 157 -2.95 12.63 -21.94
N ARG A 158 -2.69 13.12 -20.73
CA ARG A 158 -2.91 12.39 -19.46
C ARG A 158 -4.36 11.89 -19.34
N LEU A 159 -4.56 10.67 -18.85
CA LEU A 159 -5.90 10.16 -18.57
C LEU A 159 -6.49 10.81 -17.31
N GLY A 160 -7.69 11.38 -17.43
CA GLY A 160 -8.37 12.02 -16.30
C GLY A 160 -9.36 13.09 -16.77
N THR A 161 -10.09 13.67 -15.82
CA THR A 161 -10.86 14.89 -16.06
C THR A 161 -9.93 16.09 -16.26
N GLU A 162 -10.43 17.19 -16.83
CA GLU A 162 -9.64 18.42 -16.95
C GLU A 162 -9.19 18.96 -15.58
N SER A 163 -10.02 18.79 -14.54
CA SER A 163 -9.64 19.13 -13.16
C SER A 163 -8.48 18.28 -12.66
N TYR A 164 -8.50 16.97 -12.93
CA TYR A 164 -7.40 16.06 -12.57
C TYR A 164 -6.12 16.40 -13.31
N LYS A 165 -6.18 16.61 -14.63
CA LYS A 165 -5.00 16.95 -15.43
C LYS A 165 -4.32 18.22 -14.91
N LYS A 166 -5.11 19.27 -14.68
CA LYS A 166 -4.61 20.54 -14.14
C LYS A 166 -3.98 20.34 -12.75
N TYR A 167 -4.64 19.58 -11.89
CA TYR A 167 -4.12 19.30 -10.55
C TYR A 167 -2.78 18.56 -10.60
N MET A 168 -2.68 17.51 -11.42
CA MET A 168 -1.46 16.73 -11.57
C MET A 168 -0.33 17.54 -12.21
N GLU A 169 -0.63 18.47 -13.11
CA GLU A 169 0.34 19.42 -13.65
C GLU A 169 0.93 20.29 -12.54
N GLU A 170 0.08 20.94 -11.73
CA GLU A 170 0.52 21.74 -10.58
C GLU A 170 1.36 20.92 -9.58
N LEU A 171 0.91 19.70 -9.27
CA LEU A 171 1.62 18.81 -8.34
C LEU A 171 2.96 18.33 -8.90
N SER A 172 3.07 18.06 -10.20
CA SER A 172 4.33 17.67 -10.85
C SER A 172 5.38 18.78 -10.82
N VAL A 173 4.96 20.04 -10.81
CA VAL A 173 5.86 21.20 -10.63
C VAL A 173 6.31 21.32 -9.17
N LEU A 174 5.42 21.00 -8.23
CA LEU A 174 5.72 21.08 -6.79
C LEU A 174 6.70 19.99 -6.34
N GLU A 175 6.51 18.75 -6.82
CA GLU A 175 7.29 17.57 -6.43
C GLU A 175 7.91 16.88 -7.67
N PRO A 176 8.77 17.55 -8.44
CA PRO A 176 9.27 17.04 -9.73
C PRO A 176 10.03 15.71 -9.62
N GLN A 177 10.62 15.42 -8.45
CA GLN A 177 11.26 14.14 -8.20
C GLN A 177 10.27 12.97 -8.15
N GLY A 178 9.03 13.21 -7.70
CA GLY A 178 7.97 12.21 -7.65
C GLY A 178 7.24 12.00 -8.99
N PHE A 179 7.48 12.88 -9.98
CA PHE A 179 6.83 12.84 -11.29
C PHE A 179 7.85 13.04 -12.44
N PRO A 180 8.83 12.13 -12.58
CA PRO A 180 9.85 12.27 -13.62
C PRO A 180 9.23 12.15 -15.02
N MET A 181 9.70 13.01 -15.93
CA MET A 181 9.28 12.96 -17.34
C MET A 181 10.09 11.93 -18.15
N GLU A 182 11.30 11.61 -17.71
CA GLU A 182 12.17 10.63 -18.33
C GLU A 182 12.79 9.75 -17.24
N THR A 183 12.87 8.46 -17.51
CA THR A 183 13.48 7.47 -16.63
C THR A 183 14.47 6.62 -17.38
N LYS A 184 15.43 6.06 -16.65
CA LYS A 184 16.43 5.15 -17.18
C LYS A 184 16.11 3.74 -16.76
N GLU A 185 16.48 2.79 -17.61
CA GLU A 185 16.49 1.39 -17.22
C GLU A 185 17.50 1.16 -16.09
N LEU A 186 17.14 0.30 -15.13
CA LEU A 186 18.02 -0.11 -14.05
C LEU A 186 19.29 -0.79 -14.61
N PRO A 187 20.49 -0.44 -14.12
CA PRO A 187 21.74 -1.11 -14.50
C PRO A 187 21.69 -2.63 -14.29
N ALA A 188 22.49 -3.37 -15.07
CA ALA A 188 22.64 -4.82 -14.92
C ALA A 188 23.19 -5.19 -13.53
N ALA A 189 22.99 -6.44 -13.12
CA ALA A 189 23.68 -6.97 -11.94
C ALA A 189 25.20 -6.98 -12.22
N PRO A 190 26.04 -6.51 -11.28
CA PRO A 190 27.48 -6.51 -11.45
C PRO A 190 28.07 -7.93 -11.47
N THR A 191 29.24 -8.08 -12.11
CA THR A 191 30.04 -9.31 -11.99
C THR A 191 30.77 -9.38 -10.66
N ALA A 192 31.25 -10.58 -10.30
CA ALA A 192 32.09 -10.75 -9.10
C ALA A 192 33.34 -9.84 -9.12
N GLU A 193 33.96 -9.59 -10.29
CA GLU A 193 35.12 -8.69 -10.41
C GLU A 193 34.78 -7.21 -10.24
N GLU A 194 33.58 -6.79 -10.62
CA GLU A 194 33.13 -5.41 -10.42
C GLU A 194 32.87 -5.11 -8.94
N ILE A 195 32.38 -6.11 -8.20
CA ILE A 195 32.13 -6.01 -6.76
C ILE A 195 33.42 -5.86 -5.95
N GLU A 196 34.52 -6.48 -6.37
CA GLU A 196 35.83 -6.27 -5.74
C GLU A 196 36.29 -4.80 -5.81
N LYS A 197 35.83 -4.05 -6.82
CA LYS A 197 36.16 -2.62 -7.00
C LYS A 197 35.18 -1.71 -6.28
N ASP A 198 33.89 -2.01 -6.38
CA ASP A 198 32.83 -1.25 -5.72
C ASP A 198 31.74 -2.19 -5.17
N PRO A 199 31.83 -2.58 -3.87
CA PRO A 199 30.85 -3.48 -3.27
C PRO A 199 29.45 -2.85 -3.14
N THR A 200 29.32 -1.53 -3.32
CA THR A 200 28.02 -0.86 -3.28
C THR A 200 27.16 -1.16 -4.53
N LEU A 201 27.76 -1.67 -5.61
CA LEU A 201 27.03 -2.15 -6.80
C LEU A 201 26.16 -3.38 -6.51
N SER A 202 26.39 -4.07 -5.38
CA SER A 202 25.58 -5.21 -4.93
C SER A 202 24.09 -4.89 -4.78
N VAL A 203 23.72 -3.60 -4.71
CA VAL A 203 22.32 -3.15 -4.76
C VAL A 203 21.58 -3.64 -6.02
N TYR A 204 22.25 -3.71 -7.17
CA TYR A 204 21.62 -4.13 -8.43
C TYR A 204 21.35 -5.63 -8.42
N THR A 205 22.28 -6.43 -7.91
CA THR A 205 22.08 -7.87 -7.66
C THR A 205 20.94 -8.08 -6.67
N TYR A 206 20.92 -7.31 -5.57
CA TYR A 206 19.84 -7.37 -4.59
C TYR A 206 18.47 -7.08 -5.21
N LEU A 207 18.35 -5.99 -5.96
CA LEU A 207 17.10 -5.61 -6.62
C LEU A 207 16.62 -6.70 -7.60
N ARG A 208 17.51 -7.13 -8.50
CA ARG A 208 17.20 -8.05 -9.60
C ARG A 208 16.82 -9.46 -9.13
N GLN A 209 17.40 -9.95 -8.03
CA GLN A 209 17.08 -11.26 -7.47
C GLN A 209 15.82 -11.24 -6.56
N GLU A 210 15.67 -10.21 -5.72
CA GLU A 210 14.71 -10.26 -4.60
C GLU A 210 13.51 -9.31 -4.71
N CYS A 211 13.68 -8.19 -5.40
CA CYS A 211 12.71 -7.08 -5.37
C CYS A 211 11.89 -6.98 -6.65
N LEU A 212 12.52 -7.25 -7.80
CA LEU A 212 11.93 -6.98 -9.12
C LEU A 212 11.13 -8.16 -9.69
N ARG A 213 11.12 -9.33 -9.04
CA ARG A 213 10.25 -10.46 -9.45
C ARG A 213 8.74 -10.19 -9.41
N CYS A 214 8.31 -9.10 -8.78
CA CYS A 214 6.89 -8.78 -8.58
C CYS A 214 6.28 -7.92 -9.69
N HIS A 215 7.08 -7.38 -10.61
CA HIS A 215 6.55 -6.48 -11.63
C HIS A 215 5.63 -7.23 -12.61
N THR A 216 4.65 -6.52 -13.17
CA THR A 216 3.62 -7.12 -14.05
C THR A 216 4.18 -7.60 -15.38
N GLY A 217 5.32 -7.08 -15.83
CA GLY A 217 6.04 -7.54 -17.03
C GLY A 217 6.57 -8.98 -17.01
N GLY A 218 6.64 -9.63 -15.85
CA GLY A 218 7.13 -11.00 -15.68
C GLY A 218 6.10 -11.90 -15.03
N LYS A 219 6.34 -13.22 -15.01
CA LYS A 219 5.49 -14.17 -14.26
C LYS A 219 5.83 -14.21 -12.77
N GLY A 220 7.09 -13.91 -12.43
CA GLY A 220 7.59 -13.96 -11.06
C GLY A 220 7.96 -15.38 -10.62
N ARG A 221 7.81 -15.65 -9.31
CA ARG A 221 8.29 -16.88 -8.68
C ARG A 221 7.17 -17.91 -8.51
N GLU A 222 7.45 -19.18 -8.79
CA GLU A 222 6.51 -20.28 -8.60
C GLU A 222 6.59 -20.85 -7.18
N ARG A 223 5.79 -20.30 -6.26
CA ARG A 223 5.63 -20.78 -4.87
C ARG A 223 4.17 -20.65 -4.44
N ARG A 224 3.76 -21.42 -3.42
CA ARG A 224 2.43 -21.31 -2.81
C ARG A 224 2.10 -19.86 -2.38
N GLY A 225 1.04 -19.31 -2.98
CA GLY A 225 0.57 -17.93 -2.84
C GLY A 225 1.11 -16.96 -3.89
N ASP A 226 2.16 -17.32 -4.61
CA ASP A 226 2.85 -16.41 -5.53
C ASP A 226 2.44 -16.60 -7.01
N TYR A 227 1.58 -17.58 -7.31
CA TYR A 227 1.12 -17.87 -8.68
C TYR A 227 0.24 -16.75 -9.24
N ARG A 228 0.55 -16.34 -10.47
CA ARG A 228 -0.19 -15.34 -11.23
C ARG A 228 0.12 -15.45 -12.73
N GLY A 229 -0.66 -14.75 -13.55
CA GLY A 229 -0.36 -14.55 -14.97
C GLY A 229 0.69 -13.46 -15.22
N ILE A 230 0.94 -13.15 -16.49
CA ILE A 230 1.83 -12.08 -16.96
C ILE A 230 0.95 -10.91 -17.45
N GLY A 231 1.37 -9.67 -17.17
CA GLY A 231 0.67 -8.46 -17.59
C GLY A 231 -0.72 -8.35 -16.98
N CYS A 232 -1.73 -8.12 -17.83
CA CYS A 232 -3.12 -7.96 -17.41
C CYS A 232 -3.64 -9.19 -16.66
N ALA A 233 -3.17 -10.40 -17.02
CA ALA A 233 -3.56 -11.65 -16.37
C ALA A 233 -3.02 -11.78 -14.94
N SER A 234 -2.07 -10.93 -14.52
CA SER A 234 -1.63 -10.88 -13.11
C SER A 234 -2.76 -10.54 -12.16
N CYS A 235 -3.76 -9.79 -12.65
CA CYS A 235 -4.93 -9.35 -11.87
C CYS A 235 -6.22 -9.95 -12.41
N HIS A 236 -6.36 -10.02 -13.73
CA HIS A 236 -7.62 -10.36 -14.38
C HIS A 236 -7.86 -11.85 -14.55
N VAL A 237 -6.89 -12.72 -14.27
CA VAL A 237 -7.09 -14.18 -14.30
C VAL A 237 -6.94 -14.72 -12.88
N PRO A 238 -7.91 -15.48 -12.35
CA PRO A 238 -7.85 -15.98 -10.99
C PRO A 238 -6.87 -17.13 -10.84
N TYR A 239 -6.07 -17.10 -9.78
CA TYR A 239 -5.19 -18.18 -9.34
C TYR A 239 -5.54 -18.57 -7.90
N SER A 240 -5.49 -19.86 -7.59
CA SER A 240 -5.51 -20.31 -6.20
C SER A 240 -4.12 -20.18 -5.59
N ASN A 241 -4.03 -20.17 -4.25
CA ASN A 241 -2.74 -20.20 -3.55
C ASN A 241 -1.89 -21.43 -3.94
N ALA A 242 -2.52 -22.52 -4.35
CA ALA A 242 -1.85 -23.74 -4.78
C ALA A 242 -1.46 -23.73 -6.27
N GLY A 243 -1.97 -22.78 -7.07
CA GLY A 243 -1.71 -22.72 -8.51
C GLY A 243 -2.27 -23.92 -9.28
N LEU A 244 -3.36 -24.52 -8.78
CA LEU A 244 -4.00 -25.67 -9.42
C LEU A 244 -5.17 -25.22 -10.31
N TYR A 245 -5.33 -25.91 -11.44
CA TYR A 245 -6.51 -25.77 -12.30
C TYR A 245 -7.68 -26.60 -11.77
N GLU A 246 -8.84 -25.96 -11.62
CA GLU A 246 -10.07 -26.58 -11.10
C GLU A 246 -11.23 -26.50 -12.11
N GLY A 247 -10.96 -26.02 -13.33
CA GLY A 247 -11.92 -26.03 -14.43
C GLY A 247 -12.12 -27.41 -15.07
N LYS A 248 -12.89 -27.43 -16.17
CA LYS A 248 -13.29 -28.66 -16.86
C LYS A 248 -12.46 -28.98 -18.11
N ASP A 249 -11.55 -28.10 -18.53
CA ASP A 249 -10.63 -28.37 -19.65
C ASP A 249 -9.83 -29.65 -19.39
N LYS A 250 -9.95 -30.62 -20.28
CA LYS A 250 -9.27 -31.92 -20.19
C LYS A 250 -7.78 -31.83 -20.52
N SER A 251 -7.34 -30.77 -21.21
CA SER A 251 -5.95 -30.61 -21.63
C SER A 251 -5.05 -30.03 -20.53
N ILE A 252 -5.63 -29.50 -19.44
CA ILE A 252 -4.89 -28.84 -18.36
C ILE A 252 -4.78 -29.79 -17.16
N SER A 253 -3.56 -29.94 -16.63
CA SER A 253 -3.32 -30.78 -15.45
C SER A 253 -4.02 -30.22 -14.21
N LYS A 254 -4.71 -31.10 -13.47
CA LYS A 254 -5.37 -30.77 -12.19
C LYS A 254 -4.48 -31.03 -10.97
N LYS A 255 -3.26 -31.51 -11.21
CA LYS A 255 -2.31 -31.95 -10.16
C LYS A 255 -1.01 -31.15 -10.16
N GLU A 256 -0.65 -30.61 -11.31
CA GLU A 256 0.51 -29.73 -11.45
C GLU A 256 0.12 -28.33 -11.02
N ASP A 257 1.04 -27.66 -10.34
CA ASP A 257 0.91 -26.26 -9.96
C ASP A 257 1.28 -25.32 -11.12
N GLY A 258 1.20 -24.01 -10.90
CA GLY A 258 1.51 -23.02 -11.93
C GLY A 258 0.37 -22.70 -12.91
N HIS A 259 -0.81 -23.27 -12.72
CA HIS A 259 -2.01 -23.03 -13.52
C HIS A 259 -2.99 -22.05 -12.85
N MET A 260 -3.73 -21.33 -13.69
CA MET A 260 -4.88 -20.53 -13.26
C MET A 260 -5.97 -21.42 -12.65
N LEU A 261 -6.81 -20.87 -11.79
CA LEU A 261 -7.92 -21.60 -11.19
C LEU A 261 -8.97 -22.00 -12.25
N VAL A 262 -9.32 -21.06 -13.13
CA VAL A 262 -10.24 -21.24 -14.24
C VAL A 262 -9.88 -20.26 -15.37
N HIS A 263 -10.20 -20.61 -16.61
CA HIS A 263 -10.00 -19.73 -17.78
C HIS A 263 -11.11 -18.67 -17.87
N ALA A 264 -11.13 -17.70 -16.95
CA ALA A 264 -12.14 -16.64 -16.93
C ALA A 264 -11.54 -15.32 -16.45
N ILE A 265 -12.06 -14.20 -16.96
CA ILE A 265 -11.65 -12.87 -16.53
C ILE A 265 -12.45 -12.42 -15.30
N GLN A 266 -11.75 -11.99 -14.25
CA GLN A 266 -12.28 -11.25 -13.12
C GLN A 266 -11.96 -9.75 -13.25
N SER A 267 -12.91 -8.86 -12.94
CA SER A 267 -12.65 -7.41 -12.94
C SER A 267 -13.64 -6.64 -12.07
N SER A 268 -14.73 -6.12 -12.63
CA SER A 268 -15.68 -5.22 -11.97
C SER A 268 -16.86 -5.96 -11.33
N ARG A 269 -17.83 -5.23 -10.78
CA ARG A 269 -19.04 -5.83 -10.18
C ARG A 269 -19.95 -6.54 -11.18
N GLU A 270 -19.87 -6.15 -12.46
CA GLU A 270 -20.67 -6.68 -13.57
C GLU A 270 -20.05 -7.94 -14.17
N VAL A 271 -18.78 -8.21 -13.86
CA VAL A 271 -18.05 -9.38 -14.34
C VAL A 271 -18.23 -10.50 -13.33
N LYS A 272 -19.05 -11.48 -13.71
CA LYS A 272 -19.25 -12.69 -12.92
C LYS A 272 -18.30 -13.80 -13.35
N VAL A 273 -17.66 -14.43 -12.37
CA VAL A 273 -16.80 -15.60 -12.55
C VAL A 273 -17.43 -16.78 -11.80
N ASN A 274 -17.50 -17.93 -12.46
CA ASN A 274 -18.04 -19.17 -11.91
C ASN A 274 -16.90 -20.15 -11.64
N VAL A 275 -16.80 -20.62 -10.40
CA VAL A 275 -15.91 -21.71 -10.00
C VAL A 275 -16.72 -22.68 -9.15
N HIS A 276 -16.87 -23.91 -9.62
CA HIS A 276 -17.81 -24.88 -9.04
C HIS A 276 -19.23 -24.29 -8.96
N ASP A 277 -19.84 -24.31 -7.77
CA ASP A 277 -21.16 -23.74 -7.48
C ASP A 277 -21.10 -22.29 -6.97
N ILE A 278 -19.91 -21.66 -7.01
CA ILE A 278 -19.69 -20.29 -6.49
C ILE A 278 -19.64 -19.31 -7.66
N ASN A 279 -20.48 -18.28 -7.58
CA ASN A 279 -20.44 -17.11 -8.45
C ASN A 279 -19.95 -15.89 -7.66
N TYR A 280 -18.93 -15.20 -8.18
CA TYR A 280 -18.41 -13.98 -7.56
C TYR A 280 -18.13 -12.88 -8.58
N SER A 281 -17.89 -11.66 -8.10
CA SER A 281 -17.42 -10.53 -8.91
C SER A 281 -16.39 -9.70 -8.18
N GLY A 282 -15.68 -8.85 -8.93
CA GLY A 282 -14.53 -8.12 -8.40
C GLY A 282 -13.25 -8.95 -8.45
N ILE A 283 -12.11 -8.31 -8.16
CA ILE A 283 -10.82 -8.98 -7.98
C ILE A 283 -10.63 -9.27 -6.48
N PRO A 284 -10.60 -10.55 -6.05
CA PRO A 284 -10.37 -10.93 -4.66
C PRO A 284 -9.02 -10.40 -4.15
N VAL A 285 -8.96 -10.14 -2.84
CA VAL A 285 -7.79 -9.52 -2.19
C VAL A 285 -6.53 -10.39 -2.35
N GLU A 286 -6.71 -11.71 -2.41
CA GLU A 286 -5.65 -12.70 -2.60
C GLU A 286 -4.86 -12.48 -3.88
N THR A 287 -5.51 -11.99 -4.95
CA THR A 287 -4.81 -11.66 -6.20
C THR A 287 -3.82 -10.50 -5.99
N CYS A 288 -4.16 -9.54 -5.11
CA CYS A 288 -3.26 -8.44 -4.77
C CYS A 288 -2.14 -8.91 -3.82
N THR A 289 -2.42 -9.82 -2.88
CA THR A 289 -1.45 -10.27 -1.88
C THR A 289 -0.34 -11.13 -2.44
N THR A 290 -0.50 -11.72 -3.63
CA THR A 290 0.59 -12.34 -4.41
C THR A 290 1.82 -11.45 -4.51
N CYS A 291 1.64 -10.13 -4.68
CA CYS A 291 2.74 -9.15 -4.68
C CYS A 291 2.79 -8.30 -3.40
N HIS A 292 1.64 -7.90 -2.85
CA HIS A 292 1.53 -6.98 -1.71
C HIS A 292 1.67 -7.65 -0.33
N ASN A 293 2.43 -8.74 -0.24
CA ASN A 293 2.75 -9.45 1.01
C ASN A 293 4.14 -9.11 1.61
N ARG A 294 5.03 -8.44 0.86
CA ARG A 294 6.38 -8.03 1.31
C ARG A 294 6.38 -6.54 1.64
N GLY A 295 7.47 -5.79 1.46
CA GLY A 295 7.55 -4.33 1.66
C GLY A 295 6.74 -3.83 2.85
N LYS A 296 5.73 -2.98 2.57
CA LYS A 296 4.80 -2.40 3.55
C LYS A 296 3.72 -3.35 4.08
N ARG A 297 3.59 -4.56 3.51
CA ARG A 297 2.68 -5.65 3.90
C ARG A 297 1.19 -5.28 3.85
N ILE A 298 0.84 -4.27 3.04
CA ILE A 298 -0.50 -3.69 2.99
C ILE A 298 -1.61 -4.69 2.61
N GLY A 299 -1.33 -5.63 1.71
CA GLY A 299 -2.33 -6.57 1.25
C GLY A 299 -2.70 -7.58 2.34
N VAL A 300 -1.68 -8.12 3.01
CA VAL A 300 -1.88 -9.09 4.09
C VAL A 300 -2.44 -8.43 5.35
N SER A 301 -2.04 -7.20 5.68
CA SER A 301 -2.60 -6.48 6.85
C SER A 301 -4.07 -6.10 6.67
N TYR A 302 -4.51 -5.80 5.45
CA TYR A 302 -5.93 -5.58 5.12
C TYR A 302 -6.81 -6.78 5.51
N GLN A 303 -6.27 -7.99 5.32
CA GLN A 303 -6.90 -9.27 5.71
C GLN A 303 -6.66 -9.65 7.18
N GLY A 304 -6.07 -8.78 8.00
CA GLY A 304 -5.74 -9.10 9.38
C GLY A 304 -4.48 -9.95 9.55
N LEU A 305 -3.69 -10.22 8.52
CA LEU A 305 -2.56 -11.15 8.60
C LEU A 305 -1.25 -10.42 8.92
N MET A 306 -0.62 -10.80 10.04
CA MET A 306 0.69 -10.31 10.49
C MET A 306 1.75 -11.40 10.39
N GLU A 307 2.84 -11.12 9.70
CA GLU A 307 3.94 -12.06 9.51
C GLU A 307 4.55 -12.55 10.85
N THR A 308 4.94 -13.82 10.91
CA THR A 308 5.63 -14.42 12.06
C THR A 308 6.66 -15.46 11.63
N GLU A 309 7.72 -15.62 12.43
CA GLU A 309 8.71 -16.70 12.27
C GLU A 309 8.25 -18.01 12.91
N TYR A 310 7.30 -17.93 13.84
CA TYR A 310 6.83 -19.08 14.61
C TYR A 310 5.94 -19.99 13.75
N LYS A 311 5.98 -21.30 14.05
CA LYS A 311 5.14 -22.32 13.43
C LYS A 311 3.91 -22.65 14.28
N ALA A 312 3.51 -21.73 15.14
CA ALA A 312 2.49 -21.96 16.15
C ALA A 312 1.14 -22.36 15.52
N THR A 313 0.34 -23.07 16.31
CA THR A 313 -0.86 -23.83 15.90
C THR A 313 -0.52 -25.02 15.01
N PHE A 314 -1.00 -26.19 15.40
CA PHE A 314 -0.77 -27.44 14.70
C PHE A 314 -2.07 -27.90 14.04
N ASP A 315 -1.96 -28.48 12.84
CA ASP A 315 -3.09 -29.19 12.23
C ASP A 315 -3.41 -30.50 12.98
N ALA A 316 -4.40 -31.24 12.50
CA ALA A 316 -4.82 -32.51 13.11
C ALA A 316 -3.72 -33.60 13.09
N GLN A 317 -2.67 -33.44 12.28
CA GLN A 317 -1.52 -34.35 12.18
C GLN A 317 -0.31 -33.87 12.99
N GLY A 318 -0.40 -32.71 13.66
CA GLY A 318 0.71 -32.14 14.41
C GLY A 318 1.68 -31.29 13.57
N ASN A 319 1.37 -31.01 12.29
CA ASN A 319 2.23 -30.16 11.47
C ASN A 319 1.94 -28.69 11.80
N GLY A 320 3.00 -27.88 11.93
CA GLY A 320 2.85 -26.45 12.10
C GLY A 320 2.34 -25.75 10.84
N GLN A 321 1.87 -24.50 10.98
CA GLN A 321 1.31 -23.71 9.87
C GLN A 321 2.17 -23.78 8.58
N PRO A 322 1.58 -24.11 7.41
CA PRO A 322 2.29 -24.12 6.15
C PRO A 322 2.68 -22.71 5.72
N LYS A 323 3.68 -22.59 4.87
CA LYS A 323 4.09 -21.29 4.33
C LYS A 323 3.06 -20.78 3.30
N LEU A 324 2.84 -19.47 3.30
CA LEU A 324 2.10 -18.71 2.29
C LEU A 324 2.95 -17.50 1.91
N HIS A 325 3.22 -17.28 0.61
CA HIS A 325 4.21 -16.30 0.15
C HIS A 325 5.57 -16.47 0.84
N THR A 326 5.98 -17.72 1.05
CA THR A 326 7.19 -18.14 1.82
C THR A 326 7.23 -17.78 3.31
N LYS A 327 6.12 -17.28 3.88
CA LYS A 327 6.00 -16.78 5.27
C LYS A 327 4.92 -17.50 6.06
N ARG A 328 4.84 -17.21 7.35
CA ARG A 328 3.77 -17.61 8.27
C ARG A 328 3.08 -16.38 8.83
N TYR A 329 1.86 -16.53 9.33
CA TYR A 329 1.02 -15.41 9.75
C TYR A 329 0.28 -15.69 11.06
N LEU A 330 0.18 -14.65 11.89
CA LEU A 330 -0.82 -14.47 12.93
C LEU A 330 -2.04 -13.78 12.33
N HIS A 331 -3.23 -14.08 12.86
CA HIS A 331 -4.47 -13.39 12.47
C HIS A 331 -4.86 -12.37 13.54
N LEU A 332 -4.65 -11.10 13.24
CA LEU A 332 -5.05 -9.92 14.01
C LEU A 332 -6.40 -9.39 13.50
N THR A 333 -6.81 -8.20 13.98
CA THR A 333 -8.07 -7.59 13.53
C THR A 333 -7.95 -7.12 12.08
N GLU A 334 -8.89 -7.50 11.25
CA GLU A 334 -8.98 -7.10 9.84
C GLU A 334 -9.37 -5.63 9.68
N ASP A 335 -9.13 -5.06 8.50
CA ASP A 335 -9.64 -3.73 8.18
C ASP A 335 -11.18 -3.73 8.15
N ILE A 336 -11.79 -2.67 8.69
CA ILE A 336 -13.24 -2.53 8.73
C ILE A 336 -13.86 -2.48 7.33
N HIS A 337 -13.14 -1.97 6.32
CA HIS A 337 -13.62 -1.97 4.94
C HIS A 337 -13.61 -3.39 4.35
N TYR A 338 -12.56 -4.17 4.65
CA TYR A 338 -12.46 -5.59 4.24
C TYR A 338 -13.61 -6.39 4.83
N SER A 339 -13.81 -6.32 6.15
CA SER A 339 -14.90 -7.04 6.84
C SER A 339 -16.30 -6.61 6.41
N LYS A 340 -16.43 -5.43 5.78
CA LYS A 340 -17.69 -4.96 5.18
C LYS A 340 -17.87 -5.41 3.73
N GLY A 341 -16.87 -6.03 3.11
CA GLY A 341 -16.92 -6.63 1.77
C GLY A 341 -16.33 -5.74 0.67
N MET A 342 -15.52 -4.74 1.04
CA MET A 342 -14.75 -3.95 0.07
C MET A 342 -13.51 -4.73 -0.39
N LEU A 343 -13.20 -4.59 -1.68
CA LEU A 343 -12.00 -5.12 -2.31
C LEU A 343 -11.01 -3.98 -2.55
N CYS A 344 -9.74 -4.30 -2.82
CA CYS A 344 -8.69 -3.30 -3.04
C CYS A 344 -9.07 -2.26 -4.10
N GLN A 345 -9.66 -2.73 -5.21
CA GLN A 345 -10.10 -1.87 -6.31
C GLN A 345 -11.28 -0.95 -5.98
N ASP A 346 -11.98 -1.14 -4.85
CA ASP A 346 -13.03 -0.21 -4.42
C ASP A 346 -12.46 1.13 -3.94
N CYS A 347 -11.21 1.13 -3.49
CA CYS A 347 -10.44 2.35 -3.18
C CYS A 347 -9.40 2.67 -4.27
N HIS A 348 -8.74 1.67 -4.85
CA HIS A 348 -7.77 1.93 -5.91
C HIS A 348 -8.43 2.16 -7.26
N THR A 349 -8.24 3.35 -7.83
CA THR A 349 -8.85 3.74 -9.11
C THR A 349 -8.17 3.04 -10.30
N SER A 350 -8.80 3.13 -11.48
CA SER A 350 -8.14 2.66 -12.71
C SER A 350 -6.82 3.39 -12.98
N ASN A 351 -6.69 4.67 -12.63
CA ASN A 351 -5.45 5.41 -12.84
C ASN A 351 -4.38 4.99 -11.82
N ASP A 352 -4.78 4.68 -10.59
CA ASP A 352 -3.86 4.17 -9.56
C ASP A 352 -3.24 2.84 -10.01
N MET A 353 -4.07 1.97 -10.65
CA MET A 353 -3.69 0.60 -10.99
C MET A 353 -3.10 0.44 -12.39
N HIS A 354 -3.75 0.99 -13.41
CA HIS A 354 -3.29 0.91 -14.79
C HIS A 354 -2.32 2.03 -15.15
N GLY A 355 -2.31 3.14 -14.40
CA GLY A 355 -1.58 4.36 -14.74
C GLY A 355 -2.47 5.37 -15.47
N ASP A 356 -2.03 6.62 -15.50
CA ASP A 356 -2.66 7.71 -16.24
C ASP A 356 -1.84 8.16 -17.47
N GLY A 357 -0.82 7.36 -17.82
CA GLY A 357 0.14 7.62 -18.88
C GLY A 357 1.42 8.31 -18.43
N PHE A 358 1.60 8.62 -17.13
CA PHE A 358 2.79 9.33 -16.64
C PHE A 358 3.48 8.57 -15.51
N PHE A 359 4.81 8.62 -15.48
CA PHE A 359 5.59 7.97 -14.42
C PHE A 359 5.25 8.52 -13.03
N ARG A 360 5.45 7.66 -12.03
CA ARG A 360 5.22 7.93 -10.60
C ARG A 360 6.40 7.41 -9.81
N GLY A 361 7.10 8.31 -9.12
CA GLY A 361 8.25 7.94 -8.29
C GLY A 361 7.86 7.17 -7.03
N ALA A 362 6.65 7.36 -6.49
CA ALA A 362 6.20 6.70 -5.26
C ALA A 362 4.67 6.67 -5.14
N ASN A 363 4.16 5.86 -4.20
CA ASN A 363 2.73 5.55 -4.06
C ASN A 363 1.83 6.79 -3.90
N LEU A 364 2.23 7.80 -3.12
CA LEU A 364 1.43 9.04 -2.97
C LEU A 364 1.27 9.77 -4.31
N GLY A 365 2.19 9.59 -5.27
CA GLY A 365 2.02 10.16 -6.61
C GLY A 365 0.92 9.47 -7.41
N ALA A 366 0.66 8.18 -7.15
CA ALA A 366 -0.33 7.38 -7.88
C ALA A 366 -1.73 7.46 -7.26
N VAL A 367 -1.84 7.27 -5.95
CA VAL A 367 -3.12 7.20 -5.23
C VAL A 367 -3.77 8.58 -5.18
N GLU A 368 -5.03 8.68 -5.57
CA GLU A 368 -5.79 9.94 -5.58
C GLU A 368 -6.94 10.02 -4.56
N ILE A 369 -7.24 8.91 -3.87
CA ILE A 369 -8.35 8.82 -2.92
C ILE A 369 -7.88 9.16 -1.51
N GLU A 370 -8.63 10.06 -0.87
CA GLU A 370 -8.53 10.37 0.56
C GLU A 370 -9.72 9.86 1.37
N CYS A 371 -9.53 9.68 2.68
CA CYS A 371 -10.60 9.24 3.59
C CYS A 371 -11.82 10.19 3.51
N GLN A 372 -11.53 11.48 3.41
CA GLN A 372 -12.48 12.57 3.36
C GLN A 372 -13.28 12.60 2.05
N ASP A 373 -12.88 11.84 1.02
CA ASP A 373 -13.59 11.70 -0.25
C ASP A 373 -14.91 10.95 -0.12
N CYS A 374 -15.04 10.12 0.91
CA CYS A 374 -16.29 9.44 1.24
C CYS A 374 -16.86 9.87 2.60
N HIS A 375 -15.99 10.17 3.57
CA HIS A 375 -16.42 10.44 4.95
C HIS A 375 -16.64 11.92 5.27
N GLY A 376 -15.97 12.84 4.56
CA GLY A 376 -15.97 14.26 4.87
C GLY A 376 -15.29 14.57 6.22
N THR A 377 -15.69 15.66 6.85
CA THR A 377 -15.32 16.03 8.23
C THR A 377 -16.57 16.16 9.09
N THR A 378 -16.40 16.48 10.38
CA THR A 378 -17.54 16.73 11.29
C THR A 378 -18.32 18.00 10.93
N THR A 379 -17.75 18.89 10.11
CA THR A 379 -18.33 20.18 9.72
C THR A 379 -18.66 20.27 8.23
N LYS A 380 -18.06 19.43 7.38
CA LYS A 380 -18.23 19.43 5.92
C LYS A 380 -18.50 18.04 5.36
N PHE A 381 -19.45 17.93 4.44
CA PHE A 381 -19.63 16.74 3.62
C PHE A 381 -18.48 16.56 2.62
N PRO A 382 -18.27 15.34 2.07
CA PRO A 382 -17.22 15.10 1.08
C PRO A 382 -17.23 16.08 -0.10
N TRP A 383 -18.41 16.40 -0.62
CA TRP A 383 -18.61 17.32 -1.74
C TRP A 383 -18.50 18.80 -1.37
N GLU A 384 -18.48 19.14 -0.07
CA GLU A 384 -18.28 20.51 0.43
C GLU A 384 -16.79 20.86 0.64
N LEU A 385 -15.91 19.87 0.60
CA LEU A 385 -14.46 20.06 0.69
C LEU A 385 -13.90 20.58 -0.64
N PRO A 386 -12.83 21.40 -0.61
CA PRO A 386 -12.16 21.82 -1.82
C PRO A 386 -11.35 20.68 -2.45
N LEU A 387 -11.05 20.83 -3.74
CA LEU A 387 -10.11 19.95 -4.44
C LEU A 387 -8.72 20.07 -3.80
N GLY A 388 -8.05 18.93 -3.61
CA GLY A 388 -6.76 18.76 -2.94
C GLY A 388 -6.83 18.68 -1.41
N TYR A 389 -8.00 18.73 -0.79
CA TYR A 389 -8.11 18.55 0.67
C TYR A 389 -7.64 17.15 1.07
N SER A 390 -6.72 17.08 2.04
CA SER A 390 -5.95 15.90 2.44
C SER A 390 -4.89 15.37 1.46
N ASP A 391 -4.76 15.96 0.26
CA ASP A 391 -3.73 15.62 -0.73
C ASP A 391 -2.81 16.84 -0.96
N GLU A 392 -2.55 17.66 0.08
CA GLU A 392 -2.12 19.04 -0.12
C GLU A 392 -0.67 19.22 -0.61
N PHE A 393 0.23 18.28 -0.29
CA PHE A 393 1.69 18.47 -0.37
C PHE A 393 2.12 19.81 0.27
N SER A 394 1.49 20.10 1.42
CA SER A 394 1.65 21.33 2.17
C SER A 394 1.26 21.10 3.63
N THR A 395 1.89 21.82 4.55
CA THR A 395 1.54 21.75 5.98
C THR A 395 0.26 22.51 6.33
N GLN A 396 -0.47 23.01 5.33
CA GLN A 396 -1.71 23.76 5.48
C GLN A 396 -2.83 23.13 4.66
N PRO A 397 -4.04 22.93 5.24
CA PRO A 397 -5.16 22.37 4.51
C PRO A 397 -5.57 23.22 3.31
N LYS A 398 -6.00 22.56 2.22
CA LYS A 398 -6.51 23.29 1.05
C LYS A 398 -7.78 24.06 1.40
N LYS A 399 -7.86 25.28 0.88
CA LYS A 399 -9.01 26.18 0.96
C LYS A 399 -9.46 26.52 -0.45
N GLY A 400 -10.76 26.67 -0.66
CA GLY A 400 -11.28 26.99 -1.99
C GLY A 400 -12.76 26.67 -2.11
N LYS A 401 -13.23 26.71 -3.37
CA LYS A 401 -14.60 26.31 -3.71
C LYS A 401 -14.78 24.81 -3.44
N ALA A 402 -15.98 24.45 -3.01
CA ALA A 402 -16.39 23.07 -2.86
C ALA A 402 -16.24 22.31 -4.19
N ARG A 403 -15.67 21.10 -4.16
CA ARG A 403 -15.48 20.27 -5.35
C ARG A 403 -16.78 19.75 -5.94
N GLY A 404 -17.82 19.61 -5.11
CA GLY A 404 -19.14 19.17 -5.56
C GLY A 404 -19.21 17.69 -5.93
N THR A 405 -20.19 17.35 -6.76
CA THR A 405 -20.41 16.03 -7.36
C THR A 405 -20.55 16.18 -8.87
N THR A 406 -20.43 15.09 -9.62
CA THR A 406 -20.64 15.11 -11.08
C THR A 406 -21.45 13.92 -11.57
N LYS A 407 -22.21 14.12 -12.66
CA LYS A 407 -22.85 13.03 -13.40
C LYS A 407 -22.11 12.69 -14.70
N THR A 408 -21.10 13.47 -15.05
CA THR A 408 -20.24 13.26 -16.22
C THR A 408 -19.00 12.47 -15.83
N LEU A 409 -18.57 11.59 -16.72
CA LEU A 409 -17.38 10.75 -16.54
C LEU A 409 -16.36 11.09 -17.61
N ALA A 410 -15.08 10.91 -17.29
CA ALA A 410 -14.04 10.92 -18.31
C ALA A 410 -14.22 9.72 -19.26
N LYS A 411 -13.89 9.88 -20.54
CA LYS A 411 -14.17 8.88 -21.60
C LYS A 411 -13.69 7.47 -21.23
N TYR A 412 -12.50 7.34 -20.65
CA TYR A 412 -11.92 6.03 -20.30
C TYR A 412 -12.69 5.30 -19.19
N LEU A 413 -13.39 6.01 -18.30
CA LEU A 413 -14.14 5.41 -17.20
C LEU A 413 -15.41 4.69 -17.67
N HIS A 414 -15.91 5.00 -18.88
CA HIS A 414 -17.08 4.34 -19.46
C HIS A 414 -16.86 2.85 -19.77
N GLN A 415 -15.60 2.40 -19.82
CA GLN A 415 -15.26 0.99 -20.00
C GLN A 415 -15.32 0.18 -18.68
N GLY A 416 -15.49 0.86 -17.53
CA GLY A 416 -15.72 0.22 -16.24
C GLY A 416 -17.20 0.01 -15.94
N ALA A 417 -17.49 -0.69 -14.84
CA ALA A 417 -18.87 -0.82 -14.34
C ALA A 417 -19.36 0.54 -13.81
N ILE A 418 -20.48 1.02 -14.34
CA ILE A 418 -21.11 2.27 -13.95
C ILE A 418 -22.48 1.96 -13.34
N PRO A 419 -22.74 2.32 -12.07
CA PRO A 419 -24.05 2.13 -11.45
C PRO A 419 -25.17 2.76 -12.29
N THR A 420 -26.27 2.03 -12.43
CA THR A 420 -27.49 2.52 -13.10
C THR A 420 -28.07 3.72 -12.38
N ASP A 421 -28.09 3.67 -11.04
CA ASP A 421 -28.47 4.78 -10.18
C ASP A 421 -27.27 5.70 -9.91
N LYS A 422 -27.31 6.89 -10.51
CA LYS A 422 -26.29 7.92 -10.34
C LYS A 422 -26.61 8.93 -9.24
N GLY A 423 -27.76 8.79 -8.56
CA GLY A 423 -28.22 9.69 -7.49
C GLY A 423 -28.09 11.17 -7.84
N ASP A 424 -27.54 11.93 -6.89
CA ASP A 424 -27.21 13.36 -7.03
C ASP A 424 -25.88 13.58 -7.78
N GLY A 425 -25.15 12.51 -8.07
CA GLY A 425 -23.86 12.50 -8.76
C GLY A 425 -22.83 11.64 -8.04
N PHE A 426 -21.78 11.27 -8.78
CA PHE A 426 -20.58 10.65 -8.25
C PHE A 426 -19.80 11.64 -7.38
N LEU A 427 -19.22 11.14 -6.30
CA LEU A 427 -18.22 11.89 -5.53
C LEU A 427 -16.96 12.08 -6.37
N LEU A 428 -16.21 13.14 -6.08
CA LEU A 428 -14.93 13.41 -6.71
C LEU A 428 -13.80 13.06 -5.75
N SER A 429 -12.72 12.48 -6.26
CA SER A 429 -11.46 12.28 -5.52
C SER A 429 -10.88 13.62 -5.06
N ALA A 430 -9.88 13.58 -4.19
CA ALA A 430 -9.10 14.76 -3.83
C ALA A 430 -8.49 15.44 -5.08
N ARG A 431 -8.21 14.67 -6.14
CA ARG A 431 -7.65 15.17 -7.39
C ARG A 431 -8.68 15.47 -8.49
N GLY A 432 -9.96 15.23 -8.24
CA GLY A 432 -11.05 15.67 -9.12
C GLY A 432 -11.51 14.67 -10.20
N ASN A 433 -11.09 13.40 -10.14
CA ASN A 433 -11.74 12.35 -10.94
C ASN A 433 -13.04 11.88 -10.25
N PRO A 434 -14.06 11.46 -11.02
CA PRO A 434 -15.26 10.84 -10.47
C PRO A 434 -14.96 9.45 -9.90
N LEU A 435 -15.35 9.23 -8.66
CA LEU A 435 -15.36 7.92 -8.02
C LEU A 435 -16.60 7.16 -8.49
N THR A 436 -16.47 6.36 -9.55
CA THR A 436 -17.59 5.67 -10.22
C THR A 436 -18.39 4.72 -9.32
N LYS A 437 -17.85 4.38 -8.15
CA LYS A 437 -18.47 3.51 -7.15
C LYS A 437 -19.14 4.27 -6.01
N ALA A 438 -18.89 5.58 -5.86
CA ALA A 438 -19.38 6.38 -4.73
C ALA A 438 -20.42 7.39 -5.22
N VAL A 439 -21.69 7.15 -4.91
CA VAL A 439 -22.82 7.97 -5.35
C VAL A 439 -23.42 8.73 -4.17
N ARG A 440 -23.65 10.03 -4.34
CA ARG A 440 -24.37 10.84 -3.36
C ARG A 440 -25.88 10.60 -3.44
N LYS A 441 -26.51 10.46 -2.28
CA LYS A 441 -27.97 10.49 -2.11
C LYS A 441 -28.35 11.35 -0.90
N GLY A 442 -28.72 12.60 -1.15
CA GLY A 442 -28.96 13.59 -0.10
C GLY A 442 -27.71 13.82 0.75
N ASP A 443 -27.82 13.53 2.04
CA ASP A 443 -26.75 13.64 3.04
C ASP A 443 -26.00 12.30 3.27
N LYS A 444 -26.22 11.30 2.42
CA LYS A 444 -25.60 9.98 2.50
C LYS A 444 -24.80 9.64 1.25
N VAL A 445 -23.95 8.63 1.36
CA VAL A 445 -23.15 8.07 0.27
C VAL A 445 -23.54 6.60 0.08
N VAL A 446 -23.77 6.18 -1.15
CA VAL A 446 -23.94 4.77 -1.53
C VAL A 446 -22.69 4.31 -2.25
N MET A 447 -22.05 3.29 -1.70
CA MET A 447 -20.90 2.62 -2.29
C MET A 447 -21.37 1.37 -3.04
N HIS A 448 -21.20 1.35 -4.36
CA HIS A 448 -21.47 0.21 -5.23
C HIS A 448 -20.22 -0.63 -5.38
N LEU A 449 -20.04 -1.59 -4.49
CA LEU A 449 -18.79 -2.35 -4.39
C LEU A 449 -18.62 -3.32 -5.56
N SER A 450 -17.35 -3.62 -5.83
CA SER A 450 -16.93 -4.59 -6.84
C SER A 450 -17.34 -6.02 -6.51
N SER A 451 -17.49 -6.33 -5.23
CA SER A 451 -18.06 -7.59 -4.75
C SER A 451 -19.54 -7.78 -5.12
N GLY A 452 -20.18 -6.76 -5.72
CA GLY A 452 -21.61 -6.78 -6.04
C GLY A 452 -22.50 -6.32 -4.89
N LYS A 453 -21.92 -6.02 -3.73
CA LYS A 453 -22.64 -5.47 -2.57
C LYS A 453 -22.81 -3.95 -2.68
N ASP A 454 -23.92 -3.44 -2.16
CA ASP A 454 -24.10 -2.00 -1.93
C ASP A 454 -23.97 -1.68 -0.44
N ILE A 455 -23.28 -0.59 -0.10
CA ILE A 455 -23.15 -0.11 1.28
C ILE A 455 -23.62 1.34 1.36
N MET A 456 -24.50 1.61 2.31
CA MET A 456 -24.88 2.98 2.65
C MET A 456 -23.99 3.51 3.78
N LEU A 457 -23.22 4.55 3.48
CA LEU A 457 -22.37 5.28 4.40
C LEU A 457 -23.06 6.57 4.85
N SER A 458 -22.96 6.87 6.14
CA SER A 458 -23.32 8.17 6.71
C SER A 458 -22.04 8.98 6.95
N PRO A 459 -21.83 10.10 6.24
CA PRO A 459 -20.69 11.00 6.47
C PRO A 459 -20.60 11.50 7.91
N LEU A 460 -19.41 11.94 8.32
CA LEU A 460 -19.14 12.38 9.69
C LEU A 460 -20.05 13.53 10.15
N LYS A 461 -20.30 14.51 9.28
CA LYS A 461 -21.24 15.62 9.55
C LYS A 461 -22.65 15.13 9.88
N THR A 462 -23.16 14.11 9.17
CA THR A 462 -24.46 13.48 9.47
C THR A 462 -24.42 12.77 10.82
N LEU A 463 -23.37 11.98 11.08
CA LEU A 463 -23.22 11.29 12.35
C LEU A 463 -23.15 12.26 13.54
N LYS A 464 -22.50 13.42 13.38
CA LYS A 464 -22.48 14.49 14.39
C LYS A 464 -23.89 15.02 14.66
N LYS A 465 -24.63 15.39 13.60
CA LYS A 465 -26.01 15.91 13.70
C LYS A 465 -26.94 14.92 14.40
N GLU A 466 -26.71 13.62 14.21
CA GLU A 466 -27.48 12.54 14.83
C GLU A 466 -26.96 12.10 16.20
N ASN A 467 -25.94 12.77 16.76
CA ASN A 467 -25.28 12.40 18.03
C ASN A 467 -24.76 10.94 18.07
N LYS A 468 -24.24 10.45 16.93
CA LYS A 468 -23.71 9.08 16.76
C LYS A 468 -22.18 8.98 16.81
N ILE A 469 -21.49 10.10 17.02
CA ILE A 469 -20.04 10.13 17.26
C ILE A 469 -19.81 9.98 18.77
N SER A 470 -18.84 9.15 19.16
CA SER A 470 -18.46 9.01 20.58
C SER A 470 -17.95 10.34 21.16
N GLN A 471 -17.97 10.46 22.48
CA GLN A 471 -17.45 11.66 23.14
C GLN A 471 -15.97 11.88 22.83
N GLU A 472 -15.16 10.81 22.85
CA GLU A 472 -13.75 10.84 22.46
C GLU A 472 -13.59 11.28 21.00
N GLY A 473 -14.44 10.79 20.10
CA GLY A 473 -14.43 11.18 18.69
C GLY A 473 -14.79 12.66 18.48
N LEU A 474 -15.74 13.20 19.25
CA LEU A 474 -16.08 14.63 19.21
C LEU A 474 -14.94 15.49 19.75
N VAL A 475 -14.33 15.11 20.87
CA VAL A 475 -13.17 15.83 21.41
C VAL A 475 -12.02 15.82 20.40
N ALA A 476 -11.69 14.63 19.86
CA ALA A 476 -10.55 14.47 18.98
C ALA A 476 -10.74 15.10 17.60
N MET A 477 -11.89 14.93 16.95
CA MET A 477 -12.09 15.33 15.55
C MET A 477 -12.87 16.64 15.37
N ASP A 478 -13.55 17.14 16.40
CA ASP A 478 -14.39 18.34 16.26
C ASP A 478 -13.88 19.53 17.09
N GLN A 479 -13.44 19.27 18.33
CA GLN A 479 -13.04 20.33 19.25
C GLN A 479 -11.54 20.68 19.14
N ILE A 480 -10.71 19.70 18.76
CA ILE A 480 -9.27 19.90 18.53
C ILE A 480 -9.02 19.98 17.03
N GLU A 481 -9.15 21.19 16.46
CA GLU A 481 -9.02 21.43 15.01
C GLU A 481 -7.69 20.91 14.45
N ALA A 482 -6.61 20.98 15.23
CA ALA A 482 -5.29 20.50 14.85
C ALA A 482 -5.28 19.02 14.41
N HIS A 483 -6.15 18.17 14.98
CA HIS A 483 -6.22 16.77 14.54
C HIS A 483 -6.81 16.63 13.14
N THR A 484 -7.83 17.42 12.80
CA THR A 484 -8.40 17.39 11.44
C THR A 484 -7.53 18.09 10.40
N GLU A 485 -6.78 19.11 10.81
CA GLU A 485 -5.96 19.90 9.91
C GLU A 485 -4.56 19.32 9.68
N LYS A 486 -4.00 18.62 10.68
CA LYS A 486 -2.60 18.16 10.63
C LYS A 486 -2.42 16.66 10.67
N LEU A 487 -3.41 15.88 11.11
CA LEU A 487 -3.28 14.42 11.14
C LEU A 487 -4.01 13.81 9.96
N GLU A 488 -3.49 12.67 9.56
CA GLU A 488 -4.23 11.71 8.77
C GLU A 488 -5.30 11.00 9.62
N CYS A 489 -6.46 10.71 9.05
CA CYS A 489 -7.51 9.97 9.77
C CYS A 489 -7.00 8.60 10.22
N TYR A 490 -6.17 7.95 9.39
CA TYR A 490 -5.58 6.66 9.71
C TYR A 490 -4.48 6.72 10.78
N THR A 491 -4.02 7.89 11.21
CA THR A 491 -3.17 8.04 12.41
C THR A 491 -3.88 7.52 13.66
N CYS A 492 -5.18 7.78 13.73
CA CYS A 492 -6.04 7.39 14.84
C CYS A 492 -6.74 6.06 14.58
N HIS A 493 -7.16 5.81 13.33
CA HIS A 493 -7.99 4.65 13.00
C HIS A 493 -7.23 3.39 12.57
N ALA A 494 -5.96 3.47 12.15
CA ALA A 494 -5.14 2.28 11.91
C ALA A 494 -4.64 1.73 13.25
N THR A 495 -5.28 0.67 13.74
CA THR A 495 -5.13 0.24 15.15
C THR A 495 -3.89 -0.59 15.44
N TRP A 496 -3.22 -1.09 14.41
CA TRP A 496 -1.99 -1.86 14.49
C TRP A 496 -1.24 -1.73 13.16
N ALA A 497 0.07 -1.97 13.12
CA ALA A 497 0.82 -1.90 11.87
C ALA A 497 1.99 -2.89 11.84
N PRO A 498 2.19 -3.63 10.74
CA PRO A 498 3.31 -4.56 10.61
C PRO A 498 4.64 -3.79 10.57
N GLN A 499 5.53 -4.08 11.50
CA GLN A 499 6.80 -3.39 11.68
C GLN A 499 7.96 -4.38 11.65
N CYS A 500 8.83 -4.27 10.65
CA CYS A 500 9.96 -5.17 10.41
C CYS A 500 11.27 -4.42 10.57
N TYR A 501 11.85 -4.46 11.77
CA TYR A 501 13.03 -3.67 12.12
C TYR A 501 14.34 -4.36 11.72
N GLY A 502 15.23 -3.59 11.10
CA GLY A 502 16.57 -3.99 10.67
C GLY A 502 16.59 -5.13 9.66
N CYS A 503 16.76 -4.83 8.38
CA CYS A 503 16.91 -5.80 7.30
C CYS A 503 18.40 -6.11 7.09
N HIS A 504 18.81 -7.33 7.42
CA HIS A 504 20.18 -7.80 7.23
C HIS A 504 20.28 -8.46 5.87
N VAL A 505 20.98 -7.81 4.94
CA VAL A 505 21.17 -8.27 3.57
C VAL A 505 22.60 -8.78 3.42
N LYS A 506 22.75 -10.04 3.02
CA LYS A 506 24.03 -10.61 2.62
C LYS A 506 24.01 -10.87 1.12
N VAL A 507 25.03 -10.40 0.40
CA VAL A 507 25.25 -10.72 -1.01
C VAL A 507 26.61 -11.38 -1.16
N ASP A 508 26.62 -12.64 -1.58
CA ASP A 508 27.79 -13.50 -1.55
C ASP A 508 28.22 -13.93 -2.96
N TYR A 509 29.33 -13.38 -3.45
CA TYR A 509 29.91 -13.64 -4.77
C TYR A 509 30.98 -14.74 -4.76
N SER A 510 31.24 -15.34 -3.60
CA SER A 510 32.30 -16.34 -3.47
C SER A 510 31.93 -17.67 -4.13
N GLY A 511 32.94 -18.42 -4.55
CA GLY A 511 32.77 -19.80 -5.02
C GLY A 511 31.87 -19.96 -6.26
N GLY A 512 31.70 -18.90 -7.08
CA GLY A 512 30.86 -18.94 -8.27
C GLY A 512 29.35 -19.05 -7.97
N LYS A 513 28.91 -18.56 -6.80
CA LYS A 513 27.50 -18.49 -6.44
C LYS A 513 26.74 -17.60 -7.41
N GLN A 514 25.55 -18.06 -7.81
CA GLN A 514 24.67 -17.36 -8.73
C GLN A 514 23.21 -17.54 -8.35
N ASN A 515 22.37 -16.60 -8.76
CA ASN A 515 20.92 -16.66 -8.60
C ASN A 515 20.21 -16.00 -9.79
N PRO A 516 18.92 -16.30 -10.01
CA PRO A 516 18.18 -15.73 -11.14
C PRO A 516 18.00 -14.20 -11.08
N ASP A 517 18.23 -13.54 -12.21
CA ASP A 517 17.81 -12.17 -12.49
C ASP A 517 16.40 -12.18 -13.10
N TYR A 518 15.40 -11.82 -12.30
CA TYR A 518 14.01 -11.80 -12.76
C TYR A 518 13.74 -10.69 -13.78
N LEU A 519 14.46 -9.57 -13.70
CA LEU A 519 14.29 -8.46 -14.64
C LEU A 519 14.84 -8.84 -16.02
N ALA A 520 16.00 -9.52 -16.06
CA ALA A 520 16.54 -10.06 -17.31
C ALA A 520 15.66 -11.15 -17.91
N ALA A 521 15.14 -12.08 -17.08
CA ALA A 521 14.21 -13.12 -17.53
C ALA A 521 12.94 -12.54 -18.16
N SER A 522 12.39 -11.49 -17.55
CA SER A 522 11.21 -10.79 -18.06
C SER A 522 11.40 -10.09 -19.40
N LYS A 523 12.63 -9.69 -19.76
CA LYS A 523 12.92 -9.11 -21.09
C LYS A 523 12.87 -10.13 -22.22
N HIS A 524 13.03 -11.42 -21.91
CA HIS A 524 12.94 -12.47 -22.93
C HIS A 524 11.48 -12.71 -23.28
N HIS A 525 10.91 -12.04 -24.27
CA HIS A 525 9.47 -12.06 -24.54
C HIS A 525 9.09 -12.69 -25.90
N VAL A 526 9.29 -14.00 -26.06
CA VAL A 526 8.91 -14.70 -27.30
C VAL A 526 7.40 -14.96 -27.30
N ASN A 527 6.66 -14.29 -28.19
CA ASN A 527 5.20 -14.43 -28.30
C ASN A 527 4.45 -14.19 -26.98
N GLY A 528 4.90 -13.22 -26.19
CA GLY A 528 4.34 -12.88 -24.88
C GLY A 528 4.79 -13.77 -23.72
N LYS A 529 5.50 -14.87 -23.99
CA LYS A 529 6.10 -15.74 -22.97
C LYS A 529 7.39 -15.13 -22.45
N THR A 530 7.57 -15.08 -21.12
CA THR A 530 8.79 -14.58 -20.49
C THR A 530 9.76 -15.70 -20.10
N GLY A 531 11.04 -15.38 -19.85
CA GLY A 531 12.06 -16.36 -19.48
C GLY A 531 11.74 -17.16 -18.21
N GLU A 532 10.96 -16.60 -17.29
CA GLU A 532 10.50 -17.29 -16.07
C GLU A 532 9.58 -18.48 -16.37
N VAL A 533 8.97 -18.53 -17.55
CA VAL A 533 8.11 -19.64 -17.96
C VAL A 533 8.93 -20.82 -18.50
N ASP A 534 10.03 -20.54 -19.19
CA ASP A 534 10.90 -21.56 -19.79
C ASP A 534 11.88 -22.11 -18.76
N THR A 535 12.80 -21.25 -18.32
CA THR A 535 13.83 -21.61 -17.37
C THR A 535 14.52 -20.35 -16.86
N LEU A 536 14.62 -20.24 -15.54
CA LEU A 536 15.42 -19.20 -14.89
C LEU A 536 16.93 -19.48 -14.96
N LYS A 537 17.35 -20.68 -15.37
CA LYS A 537 18.77 -21.08 -15.43
C LYS A 537 19.56 -20.32 -16.49
N ASP A 538 18.89 -19.76 -17.49
CA ASP A 538 19.52 -19.00 -18.57
C ASP A 538 19.76 -17.53 -18.17
N PHE A 539 19.22 -17.12 -17.01
CA PHE A 539 19.26 -15.75 -16.50
C PHE A 539 19.96 -15.68 -15.14
N LEU A 540 20.91 -16.57 -14.88
CA LEU A 540 21.71 -16.55 -13.66
C LEU A 540 22.73 -15.41 -13.71
N VAL A 541 22.83 -14.66 -12.61
CA VAL A 541 23.83 -13.61 -12.41
C VAL A 541 24.65 -13.92 -11.16
N ASP A 542 25.87 -13.37 -11.12
CA ASP A 542 26.79 -13.57 -10.00
C ASP A 542 26.22 -13.05 -8.68
N GLY A 543 26.56 -13.75 -7.61
CA GLY A 543 26.14 -13.43 -6.26
C GLY A 543 24.89 -14.18 -5.82
N GLU A 544 24.86 -14.56 -4.55
CA GLU A 544 23.69 -15.11 -3.88
C GLU A 544 23.21 -14.14 -2.80
N VAL A 545 21.97 -13.67 -2.92
CA VAL A 545 21.33 -12.84 -1.89
C VAL A 545 20.71 -13.71 -0.80
N THR A 546 20.93 -13.33 0.46
CA THR A 546 20.20 -13.85 1.62
C THR A 546 19.74 -12.68 2.49
N GLU A 547 18.51 -12.75 3.00
CA GLU A 547 17.94 -11.71 3.85
C GLU A 547 17.37 -12.28 5.14
N THR A 548 17.59 -11.53 6.23
CA THR A 548 16.92 -11.75 7.50
C THR A 548 16.60 -10.41 8.17
N ARG A 549 16.01 -10.46 9.37
CA ARG A 549 15.56 -9.28 10.11
C ARG A 549 15.89 -9.38 11.59
N SER A 550 16.04 -8.23 12.24
CA SER A 550 16.31 -8.18 13.68
C SER A 550 15.09 -8.63 14.50
N TYR A 551 13.92 -8.04 14.24
CA TYR A 551 12.68 -8.40 14.95
C TYR A 551 11.41 -7.89 14.25
N LEU A 552 10.27 -8.48 14.60
CA LEU A 552 8.93 -8.09 14.13
C LEU A 552 8.07 -7.56 15.28
N ARG A 553 7.23 -6.58 14.96
CA ARG A 553 6.26 -5.92 15.85
C ARG A 553 4.97 -5.65 15.08
N TRP A 554 3.85 -5.53 15.77
CA TRP A 554 2.54 -5.24 15.16
C TRP A 554 1.76 -4.14 15.88
N GLU A 555 2.15 -3.82 17.11
CA GLU A 555 1.48 -2.84 17.94
C GLU A 555 1.56 -1.41 17.38
N ASP A 556 1.05 -0.46 18.15
CA ASP A 556 1.13 0.97 17.95
C ASP A 556 2.42 1.45 17.23
N PRO A 557 2.36 1.89 15.95
CA PRO A 557 3.52 2.42 15.23
C PRO A 557 3.94 3.82 15.73
N ALA A 558 5.16 4.20 15.35
CA ALA A 558 5.65 5.57 15.51
C ALA A 558 4.87 6.55 14.62
N LEU A 559 5.01 7.86 14.86
CA LEU A 559 4.39 8.91 14.03
C LEU A 559 5.46 9.78 13.38
N SER A 560 5.18 10.25 12.17
CA SER A 560 5.99 11.24 11.47
C SER A 560 5.15 12.03 10.46
N GLN A 561 5.73 13.07 9.86
CA GLN A 561 5.08 13.82 8.79
C GLN A 561 5.27 13.07 7.45
N ASN A 562 4.19 12.88 6.69
CA ASN A 562 4.20 12.28 5.36
C ASN A 562 4.50 13.31 4.26
N GLY A 563 4.53 12.84 3.00
CA GLY A 563 4.77 13.69 1.83
C GLY A 563 3.68 14.72 1.56
N GLU A 564 2.45 14.48 2.00
CA GLU A 564 1.33 15.44 1.88
C GLU A 564 1.40 16.56 2.91
N GLY A 565 2.26 16.44 3.94
CA GLY A 565 2.45 17.43 5.00
C GLY A 565 1.64 17.16 6.26
N ARG A 566 1.09 15.96 6.41
CA ARG A 566 0.27 15.52 7.56
C ARG A 566 0.97 14.47 8.41
N VAL A 567 0.62 14.40 9.68
CA VAL A 567 1.13 13.40 10.63
C VAL A 567 0.43 12.08 10.39
N SER A 568 1.21 11.03 10.14
CA SER A 568 0.78 9.68 9.78
C SER A 568 1.51 8.59 10.58
N PRO A 569 0.98 7.36 10.66
CA PRO A 569 1.72 6.20 11.13
C PRO A 569 2.99 5.98 10.30
N THR A 570 4.06 5.60 10.98
CA THR A 570 5.38 5.37 10.38
C THR A 570 5.92 4.03 10.82
N ILE A 571 6.32 3.23 9.84
CA ILE A 571 6.87 1.88 10.04
C ILE A 571 8.28 1.79 9.44
N PRO A 572 9.07 0.77 9.77
CA PRO A 572 10.32 0.50 9.05
C PRO A 572 10.12 0.37 7.53
N GLY A 573 10.91 1.13 6.76
CA GLY A 573 11.08 1.01 5.32
C GLY A 573 12.29 0.14 4.97
N CYS A 574 13.13 0.60 4.04
CA CYS A 574 14.41 -0.03 3.72
C CYS A 574 15.46 0.24 4.83
N GLN A 575 15.47 -0.58 5.89
CA GLN A 575 16.48 -0.51 6.96
C GLN A 575 17.64 -1.48 6.75
N VAL A 576 18.38 -1.32 5.65
CA VAL A 576 19.43 -2.27 5.25
C VAL A 576 20.69 -2.16 6.10
N SER A 577 21.14 -3.29 6.66
CA SER A 577 22.51 -3.54 7.11
C SER A 577 23.15 -4.54 6.14
N LEU A 578 24.19 -4.12 5.43
CA LEU A 578 24.73 -4.81 4.27
C LEU A 578 26.02 -5.58 4.59
N THR A 579 26.03 -6.85 4.22
CA THR A 579 27.25 -7.67 4.16
C THR A 579 27.51 -8.11 2.72
N VAL A 580 28.72 -7.85 2.20
CA VAL A 580 29.14 -8.25 0.86
C VAL A 580 30.36 -9.15 0.99
N ILE A 581 30.25 -10.37 0.46
CA ILE A 581 31.37 -11.32 0.38
C ILE A 581 31.89 -11.30 -1.05
N GLY A 582 33.18 -11.02 -1.20
CA GLY A 582 33.88 -10.98 -2.48
C GLY A 582 34.07 -12.35 -3.10
N LYS A 583 34.60 -12.35 -4.31
CA LYS A 583 34.84 -13.55 -5.13
C LYS A 583 35.74 -14.57 -4.42
N GLU A 584 36.75 -14.09 -3.70
CA GLU A 584 37.71 -14.91 -2.98
C GLU A 584 37.25 -15.28 -1.55
N GLY A 585 36.00 -14.95 -1.18
CA GLY A 585 35.44 -15.24 0.14
C GLY A 585 35.81 -14.23 1.24
N ASN A 586 36.59 -13.20 0.91
CA ASN A 586 36.88 -12.07 1.79
C ASN A 586 35.62 -11.20 2.00
N THR A 587 35.44 -10.68 3.20
CA THR A 587 34.33 -9.76 3.50
C THR A 587 34.70 -8.34 3.07
N LEU A 588 34.00 -7.80 2.07
CA LEU A 588 34.21 -6.45 1.53
C LEU A 588 33.46 -5.40 2.34
N LEU A 589 32.25 -5.74 2.78
CA LEU A 589 31.44 -4.96 3.71
C LEU A 589 30.85 -5.93 4.74
N GLN A 590 30.84 -5.54 6.01
CA GLN A 590 30.25 -6.33 7.10
C GLN A 590 29.25 -5.46 7.86
N ASN A 591 27.98 -5.89 7.90
CA ASN A 591 26.89 -5.21 8.60
C ASN A 591 26.87 -3.69 8.39
N HIS A 592 27.23 -3.25 7.18
CA HIS A 592 27.47 -1.85 6.88
C HIS A 592 26.14 -1.11 6.72
N ILE A 593 26.01 0.03 7.39
CA ILE A 593 24.93 1.00 7.15
C ILE A 593 25.57 2.25 6.56
N PHE A 594 25.12 2.65 5.38
CA PHE A 594 25.61 3.87 4.74
C PHE A 594 25.11 5.12 5.46
N LYS A 595 25.91 6.19 5.39
CA LYS A 595 25.54 7.53 5.83
C LYS A 595 25.45 8.48 4.64
N ILE A 596 24.48 9.38 4.68
CA ILE A 596 24.22 10.36 3.62
C ILE A 596 24.61 11.74 4.16
N PRO A 597 25.73 12.33 3.70
CA PRO A 597 26.19 13.63 4.18
C PRO A 597 25.26 14.75 3.74
N ASN A 598 25.10 15.78 4.58
CA ASN A 598 24.36 17.00 4.24
C ASN A 598 22.88 16.78 3.83
N ALA A 599 22.26 15.70 4.32
CA ALA A 599 20.87 15.34 4.03
C ALA A 599 20.02 15.37 5.31
N GLU A 600 18.73 15.72 5.18
CA GLU A 600 17.74 15.76 6.28
C GLU A 600 18.22 16.54 7.53
N GLY A 601 18.95 17.63 7.30
CA GLY A 601 19.49 18.48 8.37
C GLY A 601 20.74 17.94 9.05
N ALA A 602 21.26 16.77 8.65
CA ALA A 602 22.56 16.28 9.11
C ALA A 602 23.70 17.05 8.45
N GLY A 603 24.82 17.23 9.16
CA GLY A 603 26.05 17.84 8.62
C GLY A 603 26.91 16.84 7.84
N GLU A 604 28.22 17.06 7.83
CA GLU A 604 29.19 16.23 7.10
C GLU A 604 29.24 14.77 7.60
N GLU A 605 28.96 14.50 8.88
CA GLU A 605 28.87 13.12 9.40
C GLU A 605 27.77 12.31 8.69
N GLY A 606 26.72 12.99 8.23
CA GLY A 606 25.59 12.40 7.53
C GLY A 606 24.60 11.65 8.40
N ILE A 607 23.41 11.44 7.83
CA ILE A 607 22.32 10.69 8.44
C ILE A 607 22.38 9.22 8.01
N ASN A 608 21.98 8.28 8.86
CA ASN A 608 21.91 6.88 8.45
C ASN A 608 20.88 6.69 7.32
N ALA A 609 21.26 5.94 6.28
CA ALA A 609 20.43 5.67 5.11
C ALA A 609 19.29 4.66 5.38
N ILE A 610 19.30 3.99 6.53
CA ILE A 610 18.15 3.19 6.97
C ILE A 610 16.92 4.09 7.08
N THR A 611 15.79 3.63 6.55
CA THR A 611 14.61 4.48 6.36
C THR A 611 13.45 4.02 7.23
N MET A 612 12.80 4.98 7.89
CA MET A 612 11.45 4.86 8.41
C MET A 612 10.47 5.49 7.42
N SER A 613 9.36 4.81 7.13
CA SER A 613 8.44 5.16 6.05
C SER A 613 7.05 5.53 6.59
N PRO A 614 6.59 6.77 6.37
CA PRO A 614 5.18 7.13 6.51
C PRO A 614 4.30 6.20 5.67
N VAL A 615 3.18 5.72 6.24
CA VAL A 615 2.35 4.71 5.59
C VAL A 615 0.90 4.73 6.07
N GLN A 616 -0.02 4.36 5.16
CA GLN A 616 -1.35 3.87 5.49
C GLN A 616 -1.25 2.34 5.72
N PRO A 617 -1.42 1.82 6.97
CA PRO A 617 -1.15 0.41 7.29
C PRO A 617 -2.21 -0.61 6.81
N HIS A 618 -3.37 -0.17 6.35
CA HIS A 618 -4.54 -0.96 5.94
C HIS A 618 -5.11 -1.80 7.08
N THR A 619 -5.23 -1.20 8.26
CA THR A 619 -5.73 -1.83 9.50
C THR A 619 -6.78 -0.94 10.18
N VAL A 620 -7.54 -0.23 9.35
CA VAL A 620 -8.52 0.76 9.79
C VAL A 620 -9.61 0.06 10.59
N SER A 621 -9.95 0.62 11.74
CA SER A 621 -10.97 0.07 12.63
C SER A 621 -11.95 1.15 13.08
N LYS A 622 -13.16 0.70 13.48
CA LYS A 622 -14.17 1.59 14.08
C LYS A 622 -13.67 2.19 15.41
N ALA A 623 -12.98 1.38 16.21
CA ALA A 623 -12.30 1.85 17.41
C ALA A 623 -10.99 2.53 17.01
N SER A 624 -10.73 3.71 17.54
CA SER A 624 -9.45 4.37 17.36
C SER A 624 -8.42 3.90 18.37
N ARG A 625 -7.15 4.23 18.13
CA ARG A 625 -6.10 4.17 19.14
C ARG A 625 -6.42 5.13 20.29
N THR A 626 -5.89 4.86 21.47
CA THR A 626 -6.14 5.69 22.66
C THR A 626 -5.31 6.97 22.60
N CYS A 627 -5.74 8.02 23.32
CA CYS A 627 -4.97 9.27 23.41
C CYS A 627 -3.55 9.01 23.94
N GLU A 628 -3.42 8.12 24.92
CA GLU A 628 -2.17 7.76 25.57
C GLU A 628 -1.17 7.12 24.59
N SER A 629 -1.65 6.33 23.63
CA SER A 629 -0.81 5.68 22.61
C SER A 629 0.03 6.66 21.78
N CYS A 630 -0.43 7.91 21.66
CA CYS A 630 0.28 8.99 20.97
C CYS A 630 0.91 9.98 21.94
N HIS A 631 0.14 10.48 22.91
CA HIS A 631 0.54 11.60 23.77
C HIS A 631 1.48 11.20 24.93
N SER A 632 1.57 9.92 25.27
CA SER A 632 2.46 9.43 26.35
C SER A 632 3.54 8.46 25.87
N SER A 633 3.63 8.25 24.56
CA SER A 633 4.49 7.23 23.96
C SER A 633 5.76 7.84 23.36
N LEU A 634 6.91 7.46 23.92
CA LEU A 634 8.23 7.80 23.34
C LEU A 634 8.37 7.27 21.90
N LYS A 635 7.81 6.08 21.63
CA LYS A 635 7.82 5.49 20.29
C LYS A 635 7.00 6.33 19.32
N ALA A 636 5.80 6.76 19.70
CA ALA A 636 4.97 7.64 18.86
C ALA A 636 5.67 8.95 18.53
N MET A 637 6.44 9.50 19.48
CA MET A 637 7.26 10.70 19.31
C MET A 637 8.58 10.46 18.56
N GLY A 638 8.85 9.25 18.07
CA GLY A 638 10.04 8.92 17.29
C GLY A 638 11.30 8.61 18.11
N ARG A 639 11.23 8.57 19.44
CA ARG A 639 12.35 8.23 20.33
C ARG A 639 12.62 6.72 20.47
N GLY A 640 11.92 5.91 19.69
CA GLY A 640 12.03 4.45 19.71
C GLY A 640 11.34 3.78 20.89
N ILE A 641 11.37 2.44 20.87
CA ILE A 641 10.73 1.59 21.86
C ILE A 641 11.43 1.81 23.21
N ASN A 642 10.68 2.26 24.22
CA ASN A 642 11.22 2.62 25.54
C ASN A 642 12.41 3.62 25.46
N GLY A 643 12.34 4.57 24.52
CA GLY A 643 13.41 5.56 24.34
C GLY A 643 14.71 4.98 23.75
N GLY A 644 14.66 3.81 23.11
CA GLY A 644 15.84 3.13 22.55
C GLY A 644 16.71 2.43 23.59
N LYS A 645 16.23 2.25 24.83
CA LYS A 645 17.04 1.78 25.97
C LYS A 645 17.07 0.26 26.17
N TYR A 646 16.43 -0.52 25.30
CA TYR A 646 16.39 -1.98 25.44
C TYR A 646 17.64 -2.68 24.91
N PHE A 647 18.24 -2.16 23.85
CA PHE A 647 19.38 -2.79 23.21
C PHE A 647 20.68 -2.39 23.90
N ALA A 648 21.60 -3.34 24.02
CA ALA A 648 22.99 -3.04 24.30
C ALA A 648 23.61 -2.27 23.13
N ASP A 649 24.81 -1.72 23.33
CA ASP A 649 25.55 -1.00 22.29
C ASP A 649 25.81 -1.88 21.06
N GLN A 650 25.00 -1.69 20.02
CA GLN A 650 25.04 -2.49 18.79
C GLN A 650 26.26 -2.17 17.90
N THR A 651 27.03 -1.13 18.24
CA THR A 651 28.28 -0.81 17.56
C THR A 651 29.44 -1.72 18.00
N LYS A 652 29.21 -2.59 18.99
CA LYS A 652 30.20 -3.53 19.53
C LYS A 652 29.75 -4.97 19.35
N THR A 653 30.71 -5.84 19.03
CA THR A 653 30.49 -7.27 18.98
C THR A 653 30.11 -7.79 20.37
N THR A 654 29.04 -8.57 20.43
CA THR A 654 28.64 -9.26 21.66
C THR A 654 29.23 -10.66 21.67
N ILE A 655 30.00 -10.96 22.71
CA ILE A 655 30.50 -12.30 23.01
C ILE A 655 29.64 -12.89 24.13
N VAL A 656 29.20 -14.14 23.95
CA VAL A 656 28.48 -14.89 24.99
C VAL A 656 29.19 -16.21 25.17
N ASP A 657 29.89 -16.35 26.30
CA ASP A 657 30.61 -17.56 26.66
C ASP A 657 30.75 -17.66 28.19
N LEU A 658 31.41 -18.71 28.68
CA LEU A 658 31.69 -18.90 30.09
C LEU A 658 32.64 -17.79 30.60
N MET A 659 32.07 -16.90 31.41
CA MET A 659 32.77 -15.76 31.99
C MET A 659 32.79 -15.85 33.52
N ARG A 660 33.77 -15.21 34.15
CA ARG A 660 33.71 -14.88 35.58
C ARG A 660 32.64 -13.79 35.81
N ALA A 661 32.29 -13.55 37.08
CA ALA A 661 31.35 -12.49 37.45
C ALA A 661 31.80 -11.07 37.01
N ASP A 662 33.11 -10.87 36.80
CA ASP A 662 33.69 -9.62 36.28
C ASP A 662 33.68 -9.52 34.74
N LYS A 663 33.03 -10.47 34.05
CA LYS A 663 32.95 -10.60 32.59
C LYS A 663 34.26 -10.98 31.89
N THR A 664 35.29 -11.42 32.63
CA THR A 664 36.48 -12.00 32.03
C THR A 664 36.15 -13.37 31.43
N LEU A 665 36.42 -13.54 30.14
CA LEU A 665 36.28 -14.82 29.44
C LEU A 665 37.23 -15.87 30.04
N LEU A 666 36.69 -17.03 30.40
CA LEU A 666 37.49 -18.19 30.80
C LEU A 666 38.06 -18.98 29.61
N PRO A 667 37.29 -19.25 28.53
CA PRO A 667 37.83 -19.92 27.35
C PRO A 667 38.67 -18.95 26.51
N LYS A 668 39.66 -19.52 25.82
CA LYS A 668 40.50 -18.79 24.86
C LYS A 668 39.95 -18.86 23.42
N GLN A 669 39.16 -19.88 23.13
CA GLN A 669 38.48 -20.06 21.85
C GLN A 669 37.06 -19.55 22.06
N VAL A 670 36.77 -18.38 21.49
CA VAL A 670 35.48 -17.70 21.65
C VAL A 670 34.96 -17.33 20.28
N ASP A 671 33.66 -17.53 20.08
CA ASP A 671 32.96 -17.13 18.87
C ASP A 671 32.28 -15.78 19.07
N GLU A 672 32.16 -15.02 17.98
CA GLU A 672 31.32 -13.83 17.96
C GLU A 672 29.84 -14.25 17.95
N GLN A 673 29.13 -14.01 19.06
CA GLN A 673 27.71 -14.38 19.15
C GLN A 673 26.82 -13.44 18.33
N ILE A 674 27.11 -12.13 18.37
CA ILE A 674 26.43 -11.10 17.57
C ILE A 674 27.49 -10.09 17.09
N PRO A 675 27.88 -10.13 15.82
CA PRO A 675 28.85 -9.18 15.26
C PRO A 675 28.33 -7.74 15.30
N ALA A 676 29.25 -6.78 15.42
CA ALA A 676 28.94 -5.36 15.48
C ALA A 676 28.22 -4.83 14.22
N ILE A 677 27.44 -3.76 14.40
CA ILE A 677 26.91 -2.90 13.34
C ILE A 677 27.45 -1.48 13.60
N PRO A 678 28.66 -1.13 13.14
CA PRO A 678 29.40 0.04 13.62
C PRO A 678 28.65 1.39 13.49
N ASN A 679 27.81 1.53 12.45
CA ASN A 679 27.06 2.77 12.17
C ASN A 679 25.67 2.81 12.85
N LEU A 680 25.30 1.81 13.63
CA LEU A 680 24.02 1.76 14.36
C LEU A 680 24.18 2.24 15.81
N LYS A 681 24.49 3.53 15.98
CA LYS A 681 24.61 4.18 17.31
C LYS A 681 23.29 4.18 18.10
N HIS A 682 22.17 4.22 17.38
CA HIS A 682 20.82 4.15 17.93
C HIS A 682 20.13 2.92 17.33
N GLU A 683 19.38 2.18 18.14
CA GLU A 683 18.66 1.00 17.65
C GLU A 683 17.61 1.37 16.59
N PHE A 684 17.26 0.41 15.74
CA PHE A 684 16.48 0.61 14.52
C PHE A 684 15.17 1.39 14.68
N SER A 685 14.53 1.41 15.85
CA SER A 685 13.27 2.12 16.05
C SER A 685 13.39 3.61 16.41
N VAL A 686 14.60 4.09 16.68
CA VAL A 686 14.85 5.50 17.08
C VAL A 686 15.01 6.38 15.85
N MET A 687 14.03 7.24 15.58
CA MET A 687 14.12 8.28 14.53
C MET A 687 14.77 9.56 15.06
N ILE A 688 14.56 9.86 16.35
CA ILE A 688 14.97 11.10 17.01
C ILE A 688 15.68 10.76 18.31
N ASP A 689 16.86 11.33 18.53
CA ASP A 689 17.63 11.14 19.76
C ASP A 689 17.06 11.91 20.98
N GLU A 690 17.74 11.83 22.12
CA GLU A 690 17.34 12.53 23.34
C GLU A 690 17.38 14.06 23.17
N ASN A 691 18.28 14.59 22.33
CA ASN A 691 18.47 16.01 22.04
C ASN A 691 17.43 16.57 21.04
N GLY A 692 16.68 15.70 20.37
CA GLY A 692 15.73 16.09 19.33
C GLY A 692 16.31 16.12 17.93
N THR A 693 17.48 15.52 17.71
CA THR A 693 18.13 15.40 16.41
C THR A 693 17.63 14.16 15.69
N GLN A 694 17.33 14.27 14.40
CA GLN A 694 16.98 13.12 13.58
C GLN A 694 18.23 12.27 13.29
N VAL A 695 18.15 10.95 13.50
CA VAL A 695 19.33 10.05 13.42
C VAL A 695 19.28 9.03 12.28
N GLN A 696 18.13 8.91 11.61
CA GLN A 696 17.95 8.09 10.42
C GLN A 696 16.93 8.73 9.47
N THR A 697 16.93 8.30 8.22
CA THR A 697 16.05 8.83 7.16
C THR A 697 14.58 8.61 7.53
N VAL A 698 13.72 9.63 7.36
CA VAL A 698 12.26 9.49 7.49
C VAL A 698 11.55 9.91 6.21
N GLY A 699 11.26 8.92 5.37
CA GLY A 699 10.63 9.11 4.07
C GLY A 699 11.55 9.78 3.05
N ASN A 700 12.06 9.00 2.11
CA ASN A 700 13.05 9.43 1.11
C ASN A 700 12.45 9.76 -0.27
N HIS A 701 11.13 9.91 -0.37
CA HIS A 701 10.45 10.10 -1.66
C HIS A 701 9.89 11.51 -1.87
N TRP A 702 9.52 12.20 -0.79
CA TRP A 702 8.77 13.46 -0.85
C TRP A 702 9.43 14.51 0.02
N LYS A 703 9.42 15.77 -0.44
CA LYS A 703 10.13 16.86 0.21
C LYS A 703 9.68 17.13 1.65
N LEU A 704 8.39 16.92 1.94
CA LEU A 704 7.81 17.17 3.27
C LEU A 704 7.91 15.98 4.23
N SER A 705 8.36 14.81 3.77
CA SER A 705 8.53 13.68 4.68
C SER A 705 9.68 13.96 5.66
N GLN A 706 9.40 13.84 6.95
CA GLN A 706 10.39 14.07 8.01
C GLN A 706 9.92 13.48 9.34
N ALA A 707 10.85 13.29 10.27
CA ALA A 707 10.50 13.02 11.66
C ALA A 707 9.76 14.22 12.27
N LEU A 708 9.02 14.00 13.37
CA LEU A 708 8.32 15.10 14.04
C LEU A 708 9.32 16.13 14.59
N ASP A 709 9.18 17.38 14.14
CA ASP A 709 9.99 18.49 14.64
C ASP A 709 9.77 18.76 16.15
N ASN A 710 10.67 19.54 16.74
CA ASN A 710 10.65 19.82 18.17
C ASN A 710 9.36 20.53 18.62
N GLU A 711 8.81 21.42 17.80
CA GLU A 711 7.60 22.17 18.13
C GLU A 711 6.37 21.26 18.16
N THR A 712 6.26 20.37 17.16
CA THR A 712 5.20 19.38 17.03
C THR A 712 5.28 18.37 18.17
N ARG A 713 6.47 17.89 18.52
CA ARG A 713 6.65 16.99 19.68
C ARG A 713 6.30 17.67 21.00
N ALA A 714 6.69 18.93 21.20
CA ALA A 714 6.29 19.69 22.40
C ALA A 714 4.76 19.84 22.52
N LYS A 715 4.06 19.99 21.38
CA LYS A 715 2.59 20.00 21.34
C LYS A 715 1.98 18.62 21.53
N LEU A 716 2.68 17.54 21.21
CA LEU A 716 2.21 16.16 21.35
C LEU A 716 2.43 15.61 22.77
N ASP A 717 3.58 15.89 23.39
CA ASP A 717 4.00 15.26 24.63
C ASP A 717 3.12 15.67 25.82
N ARG A 718 2.49 14.67 26.45
CA ARG A 718 1.74 14.77 27.70
C ARG A 718 2.30 13.80 28.75
N SER A 719 3.47 13.24 28.51
CA SER A 719 4.17 12.43 29.51
C SER A 719 4.46 13.27 30.76
N GLY A 720 4.50 12.62 31.92
CA GLY A 720 4.69 13.31 33.20
C GLY A 720 3.48 14.07 33.73
N ALA A 721 2.35 14.13 33.01
CA ALA A 721 1.13 14.83 33.48
C ALA A 721 0.63 14.31 34.85
N CYS A 722 0.80 13.01 35.13
CA CYS A 722 0.51 12.45 36.44
C CYS A 722 1.38 13.08 37.53
N LEU A 723 2.69 13.21 37.29
CA LEU A 723 3.61 13.82 38.24
C LEU A 723 3.28 15.29 38.51
N SER A 724 2.85 16.04 37.49
CA SER A 724 2.42 17.45 37.65
C SER A 724 1.26 17.61 38.64
N CYS A 725 0.33 16.66 38.69
CA CYS A 725 -0.77 16.68 39.67
C CYS A 725 -0.37 16.09 41.04
N HIS A 726 0.68 15.28 41.08
CA HIS A 726 1.10 14.53 42.27
C HIS A 726 2.36 15.08 42.95
N GLN A 727 3.01 16.12 42.42
CA GLN A 727 4.28 16.63 42.91
C GLN A 727 4.27 17.00 44.41
N GLU A 728 3.13 17.51 44.92
CA GLU A 728 3.00 17.95 46.32
C GLU A 728 2.51 16.84 47.27
N ILE A 729 2.19 15.64 46.76
CA ILE A 729 1.53 14.59 47.54
C ILE A 729 2.57 13.73 48.29
N PRO A 730 2.42 13.48 49.61
CA PRO A 730 1.39 13.98 50.52
C PRO A 730 1.88 15.04 51.53
N ASN A 731 3.15 15.41 51.54
CA ASN A 731 3.78 16.10 52.68
C ASN A 731 4.28 17.52 52.37
N GLU A 732 4.13 18.00 51.13
CA GLU A 732 4.70 19.29 50.73
C GLU A 732 3.69 20.45 50.89
N ASP A 733 2.39 20.20 50.65
CA ASP A 733 1.32 21.19 50.84
C ASP A 733 0.34 20.82 51.97
N LEU A 734 0.03 21.79 52.84
CA LEU A 734 -0.82 21.60 54.02
C LEU A 734 -2.26 21.20 53.65
N ALA A 735 -2.83 21.77 52.60
CA ALA A 735 -4.20 21.49 52.18
C ALA A 735 -4.31 20.11 51.53
N VAL A 736 -3.34 19.78 50.66
CA VAL A 736 -3.23 18.45 50.04
C VAL A 736 -3.01 17.38 51.11
N SER A 737 -2.13 17.62 52.08
CA SER A 737 -1.87 16.70 53.19
C SER A 737 -3.11 16.44 54.04
N LEU A 738 -3.84 17.50 54.41
CA LEU A 738 -5.10 17.39 55.15
C LEU A 738 -6.16 16.59 54.36
N MET A 739 -6.27 16.82 53.05
CA MET A 739 -7.19 16.06 52.19
C MET A 739 -6.84 14.57 52.16
N VAL A 740 -5.57 14.23 51.94
CA VAL A 740 -5.11 12.82 51.89
C VAL A 740 -5.34 12.13 53.24
N HIS A 741 -5.02 12.82 54.35
CA HIS A 741 -5.24 12.31 55.70
C HIS A 741 -6.73 12.09 55.98
N THR A 742 -7.59 13.05 55.62
CA THR A 742 -9.05 12.95 55.80
C THR A 742 -9.63 11.80 55.00
N ALA A 743 -9.24 11.63 53.73
CA ALA A 743 -9.69 10.53 52.89
C ALA A 743 -9.31 9.16 53.48
N LYS A 744 -8.07 9.04 54.00
CA LYS A 744 -7.58 7.83 54.67
C LYS A 744 -8.40 7.49 55.92
N PHE A 745 -8.66 8.47 56.80
CA PHE A 745 -9.42 8.25 58.03
C PHE A 745 -10.92 8.04 57.79
N ALA A 746 -11.46 8.60 56.72
CA ALA A 746 -12.84 8.37 56.30
C ALA A 746 -13.05 7.01 55.59
N GLY A 747 -12.00 6.20 55.40
CA GLY A 747 -12.09 4.89 54.73
C GLY A 747 -12.43 4.99 53.24
N VAL A 748 -12.16 6.13 52.59
CA VAL A 748 -12.49 6.34 51.18
C VAL A 748 -11.49 5.61 50.30
N THR A 749 -11.99 4.68 49.47
CA THR A 749 -11.18 4.00 48.45
C THR A 749 -11.29 4.77 47.14
N ILE A 750 -10.17 5.27 46.61
CA ILE A 750 -10.13 6.02 45.36
C ILE A 750 -9.79 5.06 44.21
N ASP A 751 -10.81 4.64 43.47
CA ASP A 751 -10.64 3.88 42.23
C ASP A 751 -10.44 4.80 41.02
N ASN A 752 -10.26 4.21 39.82
CA ASN A 752 -10.06 4.97 38.59
C ASN A 752 -11.23 5.91 38.24
N SER A 753 -12.47 5.52 38.53
CA SER A 753 -13.65 6.35 38.23
C SER A 753 -13.70 7.56 39.16
N MET A 754 -13.50 7.33 40.46
CA MET A 754 -13.43 8.37 41.46
C MET A 754 -12.27 9.32 41.18
N HIS A 755 -11.09 8.79 40.83
CA HIS A 755 -9.93 9.59 40.48
C HIS A 755 -10.23 10.52 39.29
N LYS A 756 -10.78 10.00 38.19
CA LYS A 756 -11.19 10.80 37.03
C LYS A 756 -12.22 11.87 37.40
N SER A 757 -13.18 11.54 38.27
CA SER A 757 -14.17 12.51 38.76
C SER A 757 -13.53 13.62 39.59
N ILE A 758 -12.59 13.29 40.48
CA ILE A 758 -11.86 14.27 41.29
C ILE A 758 -11.09 15.22 40.38
N VAL A 759 -10.32 14.69 39.43
CA VAL A 759 -9.55 15.50 38.47
C VAL A 759 -10.46 16.44 37.68
N ASN A 760 -11.57 15.92 37.13
CA ASN A 760 -12.53 16.73 36.38
C ASN A 760 -13.14 17.87 37.23
N LYS A 761 -13.58 17.56 38.46
CA LYS A 761 -14.15 18.56 39.38
C LYS A 761 -13.12 19.61 39.78
N SER A 762 -11.89 19.21 40.06
CA SER A 762 -10.79 20.13 40.41
C SER A 762 -10.48 21.10 39.27
N ILE A 763 -10.45 20.61 38.02
CA ILE A 763 -10.25 21.45 36.84
C ILE A 763 -11.41 22.46 36.70
N LEU A 764 -12.66 21.99 36.81
CA LEU A 764 -13.83 22.87 36.69
C LEU A 764 -13.87 23.93 37.79
N LEU A 765 -13.62 23.54 39.04
CA LEU A 765 -13.58 24.46 40.17
C LEU A 765 -12.47 25.50 39.98
N GLY A 766 -11.26 25.07 39.63
CA GLY A 766 -10.14 25.97 39.35
C GLY A 766 -10.45 26.97 38.24
N ALA A 767 -11.03 26.51 37.12
CA ALA A 767 -11.42 27.36 36.01
C ALA A 767 -12.47 28.41 36.42
N TRP A 768 -13.52 28.00 37.14
CA TRP A 768 -14.56 28.94 37.61
C TRP A 768 -14.02 29.94 38.62
N VAL A 769 -13.16 29.52 39.54
CA VAL A 769 -12.52 30.42 40.50
C VAL A 769 -11.66 31.47 39.78
N GLN A 770 -10.90 31.07 38.76
CA GLN A 770 -10.10 32.01 37.97
C GLN A 770 -10.97 33.01 37.20
N VAL A 771 -12.04 32.55 36.55
CA VAL A 771 -12.96 33.42 35.79
C VAL A 771 -13.71 34.38 36.71
N LEU A 772 -14.34 33.87 37.76
CA LEU A 772 -15.12 34.68 38.70
C LEU A 772 -14.24 35.61 39.52
N GLY A 773 -13.06 35.14 39.95
CA GLY A 773 -12.07 35.96 40.64
C GLY A 773 -11.55 37.10 39.77
N GLY A 774 -11.25 36.83 38.50
CA GLY A 774 -10.86 37.86 37.53
C GLY A 774 -11.96 38.89 37.29
N LEU A 775 -13.21 38.45 37.10
CA LEU A 775 -14.37 39.34 36.95
C LEU A 775 -14.60 40.20 38.20
N PHE A 776 -14.48 39.61 39.39
CA PHE A 776 -14.63 40.32 40.65
C PHE A 776 -13.55 41.39 40.83
N LEU A 777 -12.27 41.03 40.63
CA LEU A 777 -11.15 41.96 40.72
C LEU A 777 -11.26 43.09 39.68
N GLY A 778 -11.60 42.75 38.43
CA GLY A 778 -11.85 43.75 37.38
C GLY A 778 -13.00 44.69 37.75
N GLY A 779 -14.10 44.15 38.28
CA GLY A 779 -15.22 44.92 38.80
C GLY A 779 -14.83 45.87 39.93
N VAL A 780 -14.01 45.42 40.89
CA VAL A 780 -13.48 46.24 41.99
C VAL A 780 -12.60 47.37 41.45
N VAL A 781 -11.72 47.09 40.49
CA VAL A 781 -10.85 48.11 39.87
C VAL A 781 -11.69 49.17 39.14
N VAL A 782 -12.69 48.76 38.35
CA VAL A 782 -13.60 49.67 37.67
C VAL A 782 -14.37 50.52 38.69
N TYR A 783 -14.88 49.90 39.77
CA TYR A 783 -15.56 50.61 40.84
C TYR A 783 -14.66 51.66 41.51
N LEU A 784 -13.42 51.30 41.85
CA LEU A 784 -12.45 52.22 42.45
C LEU A 784 -12.07 53.36 41.49
N TYR A 785 -11.90 53.06 40.19
CA TYR A 785 -11.64 54.07 39.16
C TYR A 785 -12.81 55.04 39.00
N MET A 786 -14.05 54.53 38.93
CA MET A 786 -15.27 55.35 38.85
C MET A 786 -15.43 56.24 40.10
N ARG A 787 -15.17 55.67 41.28
CA ARG A 787 -15.18 56.43 42.55
C ARG A 787 -14.14 57.55 42.55
N ARG A 788 -12.91 57.28 42.09
CA ARG A 788 -11.84 58.28 41.99
C ARG A 788 -12.15 59.36 40.95
N ARG A 789 -12.73 59.00 39.81
CA ARG A 789 -13.18 59.95 38.77
C ARG A 789 -14.31 60.86 39.28
N LYS A 790 -15.25 60.31 40.07
CA LYS A 790 -16.32 61.09 40.72
C LYS A 790 -15.76 62.08 41.75
N GLN A 791 -14.79 61.65 42.56
CA GLN A 791 -14.07 62.53 43.50
C GLN A 791 -13.26 63.64 42.80
N MET A 792 -12.70 63.37 41.61
CA MET A 792 -11.99 64.41 40.83
C MET A 792 -12.94 65.40 40.14
N ARG A 793 -14.18 65.00 39.83
CA ARG A 793 -15.22 65.91 39.32
C ARG A 793 -15.74 66.86 40.41
N CYS A 794 -15.93 66.38 41.64
CA CYS A 794 -16.38 67.22 42.76
C CYS A 794 -15.30 68.15 43.35
N LYS A 795 -14.07 68.18 42.80
CA LYS A 795 -13.00 69.13 43.17
C LYS A 795 -12.82 70.27 42.16
N LYS A 796 -13.64 70.32 41.10
CA LYS A 796 -13.60 71.34 40.03
C LYS A 796 -14.82 72.28 40.02
N ASP A 797 -15.75 72.08 40.94
CA ASP A 797 -16.77 73.05 41.36
C ASP A 797 -16.40 73.52 42.77
#